data_AF-A0A5E4EAB3-F1
#
_entry.id   AF-A0A5E4EAB3-F1
#
_cell.length_a   1.000
_cell.length_b   1.000
_cell.length_c   1.000
_cell.angle_alpha   90.00
_cell.angle_beta   90.00
_cell.angle_gamma   90.00
#
_symmetry.space_group_name_H-M   'P 1'
#
loop_
_entity.id
_entity.type
_entity.pdbx_description
1 polymer ?
#
loop_
_entity_poly.entity_id
_entity_poly.type
_entity_poly.pdbx_seq_one_letter_code
_entity_poly.pdbx_strand_id
1 'polypeptide(L)'
;MLGRVLWMLITVTGLLLNPVEAQPHRILVDTDVNIDDVLALFYLLKQNNTEFDLKAITINANGWNDAGHAVNYLYDILFMMDRDDVPVGVGGEGGILPNGTILPNVGGYLPIIDQGASTAGGCRYRQEVPPGQDGRLDVNTNYGIRKALLPQGERKYAPLQQPTAQQVMKDAISAGPITVFLMGAHTNLAIFLMSNPHLKNNIKHIYAMGGAIRSTCSENATSSEAGLCGDIGNLYSQDSNPYAEYNIFVDPFAAYTVLHSGIPITLIPLDATRTIPVDEKFFSAFELKQETYEAHYSFQSLKMIRDTWPNKEFHKEFCMWDFFMVGVALSQMQSLERDEGENEFAKMEWRNISVITSNRPYGISDGSNPLIDGRSIPKFNVQKNGVHSGHVQLGMQDPFCLVKGRKGKCQDGYTKEVNGPEAVSVLVAIEAKANRDVDSILAKEFYKSFLDVINRPKQIGQLNTRAGFPLYQSVLQKPDFGQELMGKPVVFDMDMSAGDFLALLYLLKLPVELINLKGILVSANGWATAATIEVVYDILHMMGRDDIPVGLGNVFAVGQSHSEFPSLGDCRYSSSIPQGSGGSLDSDTLYGFARDLPRSPRRYRPETTDYPGLGQPTALDVWKSIVKSLHPGSKITLLTNGPLTNLAQIILSENTDSVVQDVYIVGGHIPHENEKGNLFTVPSNEYAEFNMFLDPLASKAVLDSKLNITLIPLRIQKQVSSFQNILVELQLTDKTPEAAFAQHLLSRLWELKQNHHRYLHMDTFLGEILGAVILAGGHPLLNQTFEFMPLKVVAEGDVSIIGQLLVDENQTKMVKILCSINPEAYYEQFANILGAKQLSAVIASFVEEKGTWATQPNRTCTIDHLAN
;
A
#
# COMPACT_ATOMS: atom_id res chain seq x y z
N MET A 1 -36.22 33.51 -85.88
CA MET A 1 -36.19 32.05 -86.11
C MET A 1 -35.54 31.37 -84.92
N LEU A 2 -36.22 30.34 -84.43
CA LEU A 2 -35.84 29.27 -83.51
C LEU A 2 -34.40 29.20 -82.96
N GLY A 3 -34.31 28.80 -81.69
CA GLY A 3 -33.66 27.51 -81.38
C GLY A 3 -32.56 27.52 -80.31
N ARG A 4 -32.90 26.99 -79.14
CA ARG A 4 -32.02 26.52 -78.05
C ARG A 4 -31.00 25.47 -78.55
N VAL A 5 -29.87 25.29 -77.87
CA VAL A 5 -29.59 24.14 -76.97
C VAL A 5 -28.22 24.28 -76.29
N LEU A 6 -28.31 24.12 -74.96
CA LEU A 6 -27.36 23.91 -73.88
C LEU A 6 -26.20 22.93 -74.20
N TRP A 7 -25.01 23.15 -73.64
CA TRP A 7 -24.23 22.12 -72.90
C TRP A 7 -23.26 22.84 -71.95
N MET A 8 -23.55 22.80 -70.66
CA MET A 8 -22.67 23.25 -69.56
C MET A 8 -21.58 22.20 -69.32
N LEU A 9 -20.32 22.61 -69.34
CA LEU A 9 -19.20 21.85 -68.80
C LEU A 9 -18.94 22.36 -67.38
N ILE A 10 -19.38 21.60 -66.37
CA ILE A 10 -18.98 21.77 -64.98
C ILE A 10 -17.64 21.04 -64.80
N THR A 11 -16.55 21.79 -64.76
CA THR A 11 -15.25 21.29 -64.31
C THR A 11 -15.27 21.18 -62.78
N VAL A 12 -15.37 19.95 -62.28
CA VAL A 12 -15.16 19.61 -60.87
C VAL A 12 -13.66 19.69 -60.58
N THR A 13 -13.22 20.76 -59.92
CA THR A 13 -11.93 20.76 -59.22
C THR A 13 -12.10 19.94 -57.94
N GLY A 14 -11.55 18.73 -57.95
CA GLY A 14 -11.47 17.88 -56.77
C GLY A 14 -10.62 18.54 -55.68
N LEU A 15 -11.29 19.08 -54.66
CA LEU A 15 -10.70 19.24 -53.34
C LEU A 15 -10.41 17.83 -52.81
N LEU A 16 -9.15 17.43 -52.87
CA LEU A 16 -8.62 16.36 -52.03
C LEU A 16 -8.77 16.83 -50.58
N LEU A 17 -9.93 16.54 -49.98
CA LEU A 17 -10.08 16.50 -48.54
C LEU A 17 -9.19 15.35 -48.07
N ASN A 18 -7.97 15.68 -47.65
CA ASN A 18 -7.25 14.79 -46.75
C ASN A 18 -8.18 14.55 -45.55
N PRO A 19 -8.52 13.30 -45.21
CA PRO A 19 -9.14 13.06 -43.93
C PRO A 19 -8.13 13.53 -42.89
N VAL A 20 -8.43 14.64 -42.22
CA VAL A 20 -7.73 14.97 -40.98
C VAL A 20 -8.17 13.86 -40.04
N GLU A 21 -7.36 12.79 -39.92
CA GLU A 21 -7.49 11.83 -38.83
C GLU A 21 -7.53 12.67 -37.55
N ALA A 22 -8.68 12.64 -36.86
CA ALA A 22 -8.82 13.34 -35.61
C ALA A 22 -7.75 12.82 -34.66
N GLN A 23 -6.93 13.71 -34.10
CA GLN A 23 -5.89 13.27 -33.18
C GLN A 23 -6.53 12.60 -31.97
N PRO A 24 -5.96 11.49 -31.47
CA PRO A 24 -6.52 10.78 -30.34
C PRO A 24 -6.60 11.67 -29.10
N HIS A 25 -7.59 11.41 -28.28
CA HIS A 25 -7.69 12.00 -26.96
C HIS A 25 -6.58 11.45 -26.08
N ARG A 26 -5.58 12.30 -25.79
CA ARG A 26 -4.51 11.97 -24.84
C ARG A 26 -5.07 12.00 -23.42
N ILE A 27 -4.83 10.94 -22.66
CA ILE A 27 -5.33 10.77 -21.29
C ILE A 27 -4.16 10.55 -20.33
N LEU A 28 -4.19 11.23 -19.19
CA LEU A 28 -3.39 10.92 -18.01
C LEU A 28 -4.33 10.48 -16.89
N VAL A 29 -3.99 9.41 -16.19
CA VAL A 29 -4.76 8.90 -15.04
C VAL A 29 -3.94 9.10 -13.76
N ASP A 30 -4.52 9.72 -12.73
CA ASP A 30 -4.00 9.72 -11.36
C ASP A 30 -4.94 8.86 -10.49
N THR A 31 -4.42 7.79 -9.91
CA THR A 31 -5.20 6.71 -9.28
C THR A 31 -4.56 6.30 -7.98
N ASP A 32 -5.35 5.87 -6.99
CA ASP A 32 -4.83 5.27 -5.77
C ASP A 32 -4.77 3.73 -5.83
N VAL A 33 -5.10 3.15 -6.99
CA VAL A 33 -5.01 1.72 -7.30
C VAL A 33 -5.85 0.86 -6.35
N ASN A 34 -7.00 1.39 -5.92
CA ASN A 34 -8.04 0.58 -5.30
C ASN A 34 -8.71 -0.34 -6.36
N ILE A 35 -9.55 -1.27 -5.91
CA ILE A 35 -10.08 -2.31 -6.80
C ILE A 35 -11.05 -1.71 -7.84
N ASP A 36 -11.85 -0.73 -7.45
CA ASP A 36 -12.67 0.08 -8.38
C ASP A 36 -11.83 0.84 -9.40
N ASP A 37 -10.66 1.36 -9.03
CA ASP A 37 -9.71 1.93 -9.98
C ASP A 37 -9.20 0.90 -10.99
N VAL A 38 -8.88 -0.30 -10.51
CA VAL A 38 -8.40 -1.38 -11.38
C VAL A 38 -9.46 -1.78 -12.41
N LEU A 39 -10.73 -1.85 -12.00
CA LEU A 39 -11.85 -2.09 -12.93
C LEU A 39 -11.99 -0.95 -13.94
N ALA A 40 -11.82 0.30 -13.51
CA ALA A 40 -11.87 1.47 -14.38
C ALA A 40 -10.72 1.49 -15.39
N LEU A 41 -9.51 1.12 -14.96
CA LEU A 41 -8.33 0.99 -15.82
C LEU A 41 -8.54 -0.10 -16.87
N PHE A 42 -9.08 -1.27 -16.51
CA PHE A 42 -9.43 -2.27 -17.52
C PHE A 42 -10.45 -1.74 -18.51
N TYR A 43 -11.53 -1.10 -18.05
CA TYR A 43 -12.51 -0.51 -18.95
C TYR A 43 -11.90 0.53 -19.91
N LEU A 44 -10.93 1.34 -19.45
CA LEU A 44 -10.19 2.28 -20.29
C LEU A 44 -9.24 1.60 -21.28
N LEU A 45 -8.46 0.61 -20.83
CA LEU A 45 -7.49 -0.12 -21.65
C LEU A 45 -8.16 -0.96 -22.75
N LYS A 46 -9.44 -1.30 -22.58
CA LYS A 46 -10.31 -1.96 -23.56
C LYS A 46 -10.88 -1.03 -24.63
N GLN A 47 -10.63 0.28 -24.54
CA GLN A 47 -11.06 1.25 -25.52
C GLN A 47 -10.04 1.41 -26.65
N ASN A 48 -10.53 1.74 -27.84
CA ASN A 48 -9.70 1.91 -29.02
C ASN A 48 -8.58 2.93 -28.80
N ASN A 49 -7.32 2.48 -28.86
CA ASN A 49 -6.14 3.31 -28.59
C ASN A 49 -5.88 4.39 -29.66
N THR A 50 -6.49 4.27 -30.84
CA THR A 50 -6.46 5.31 -31.89
C THR A 50 -7.43 6.46 -31.59
N GLU A 51 -8.33 6.28 -30.62
CA GLU A 51 -9.30 7.27 -30.18
C GLU A 51 -8.97 7.78 -28.78
N PHE A 52 -8.66 6.87 -27.86
CA PHE A 52 -8.30 7.15 -26.47
C PHE A 52 -6.90 6.64 -26.16
N ASP A 53 -5.96 7.57 -26.11
CA ASP A 53 -4.54 7.29 -26.02
C ASP A 53 -4.05 7.58 -24.59
N LEU A 54 -4.05 6.53 -23.77
CA LEU A 54 -3.51 6.58 -22.42
C LEU A 54 -1.99 6.82 -22.47
N LYS A 55 -1.58 8.01 -22.02
CA LYS A 55 -0.20 8.50 -22.09
C LYS A 55 0.60 8.31 -20.81
N ALA A 56 -0.07 8.23 -19.67
CA ALA A 56 0.60 8.16 -18.38
C ALA A 56 -0.37 7.70 -17.30
N ILE A 57 0.15 6.99 -16.31
CA ILE A 57 -0.52 6.74 -15.04
C ILE A 57 0.34 7.27 -13.91
N THR A 58 -0.27 7.90 -12.92
CA THR A 58 0.39 8.28 -11.68
C THR A 58 -0.33 7.66 -10.47
N ILE A 59 0.45 7.22 -9.50
CA ILE A 59 -0.03 6.63 -8.26
C ILE A 59 -0.13 7.74 -7.22
N ASN A 60 -1.34 7.97 -6.75
CA ASN A 60 -1.58 8.70 -5.52
C ASN A 60 -1.40 7.75 -4.34
N ALA A 61 -0.42 8.03 -3.48
CA ALA A 61 -0.08 7.15 -2.37
C ALA A 61 -0.87 7.48 -1.09
N ASN A 62 -1.84 8.39 -1.13
CA ASN A 62 -2.69 8.77 -0.01
C ASN A 62 -4.00 7.95 0.12
N GLY A 63 -4.16 6.92 -0.71
CA GLY A 63 -5.41 6.16 -0.78
C GLY A 63 -5.40 4.82 -0.04
N TRP A 64 -6.19 3.90 -0.59
CA TRP A 64 -6.39 2.57 -0.03
C TRP A 64 -5.24 1.59 -0.33
N ASN A 65 -4.42 1.87 -1.34
CA ASN A 65 -3.25 1.06 -1.68
C ASN A 65 -1.94 1.75 -1.24
N ASP A 66 -1.02 0.98 -0.66
CA ASP A 66 0.32 1.46 -0.36
C ASP A 66 1.19 1.42 -1.62
N ALA A 67 1.98 2.49 -1.84
CA ALA A 67 2.73 2.69 -3.08
C ALA A 67 3.62 1.50 -3.49
N GLY A 68 4.19 0.79 -2.52
CA GLY A 68 5.06 -0.38 -2.77
C GLY A 68 4.33 -1.58 -3.36
N HIS A 69 3.04 -1.71 -3.08
CA HIS A 69 2.20 -2.74 -3.68
C HIS A 69 1.56 -2.23 -4.97
N ALA A 70 1.04 -1.00 -4.97
CA ALA A 70 0.38 -0.36 -6.10
C ALA A 70 1.25 -0.31 -7.37
N VAL A 71 2.55 0.01 -7.25
CA VAL A 71 3.45 0.10 -8.43
C VAL A 71 3.59 -1.23 -9.15
N ASN A 72 3.74 -2.31 -8.39
CA ASN A 72 3.86 -3.63 -8.97
C ASN A 72 2.51 -4.12 -9.50
N TYR A 73 1.40 -3.72 -8.88
CA TYR A 73 0.05 -4.02 -9.36
C TYR A 73 -0.22 -3.40 -10.73
N LEU A 74 0.11 -2.11 -10.92
CA LEU A 74 0.01 -1.46 -12.22
C LEU A 74 0.92 -2.09 -13.27
N TYR A 75 2.14 -2.51 -12.92
CA TYR A 75 3.01 -3.22 -13.85
C TYR A 75 2.44 -4.56 -14.29
N ASP A 76 1.80 -5.31 -13.39
CA ASP A 76 1.15 -6.57 -13.74
C ASP A 76 -0.08 -6.36 -14.64
N ILE A 77 -0.87 -5.30 -14.40
CA ILE A 77 -2.02 -4.90 -15.25
C ILE A 77 -1.56 -4.46 -16.64
N LEU A 78 -0.59 -3.56 -16.73
CA LEU A 78 -0.07 -3.05 -17.99
C LEU A 78 0.59 -4.14 -18.81
N PHE A 79 1.35 -5.04 -18.18
CA PHE A 79 1.92 -6.19 -18.85
C PHE A 79 0.83 -7.13 -19.40
N MET A 80 -0.23 -7.42 -18.63
CA MET A 80 -1.35 -8.23 -19.12
C MET A 80 -2.03 -7.61 -20.34
N MET A 81 -2.17 -6.28 -20.36
CA MET A 81 -2.87 -5.54 -21.40
C MET A 81 -1.97 -5.11 -22.57
N ASP A 82 -0.70 -5.53 -22.61
CA ASP A 82 0.30 -5.13 -23.61
C ASP A 82 0.53 -3.61 -23.67
N ARG A 83 0.57 -2.97 -22.50
CA ARG A 83 0.70 -1.52 -22.35
C ARG A 83 1.87 -1.12 -21.46
N ASP A 84 2.95 -1.90 -21.49
CA ASP A 84 4.21 -1.54 -20.82
C ASP A 84 4.84 -0.25 -21.39
N ASP A 85 4.37 0.25 -22.54
CA ASP A 85 4.70 1.57 -23.10
C ASP A 85 4.22 2.73 -22.21
N VAL A 86 3.23 2.52 -21.34
CA VAL A 86 2.66 3.58 -20.50
C VAL A 86 3.60 3.87 -19.31
N PRO A 87 4.15 5.10 -19.19
CA PRO A 87 4.92 5.50 -18.04
C PRO A 87 4.05 5.52 -16.78
N VAL A 88 4.63 5.07 -15.67
CA VAL A 88 3.99 5.04 -14.35
C VAL A 88 4.83 5.88 -13.40
N GLY A 89 4.23 6.92 -12.83
CA GLY A 89 4.85 7.78 -11.83
C GLY A 89 4.33 7.45 -10.45
N VAL A 90 5.20 7.21 -9.47
CA VAL A 90 4.77 6.98 -8.08
C VAL A 90 4.75 8.31 -7.34
N GLY A 91 3.81 8.53 -6.41
CA GLY A 91 3.85 9.65 -5.47
C GLY A 91 5.30 9.98 -5.08
N GLY A 92 5.69 11.24 -5.21
CA GLY A 92 7.10 11.67 -5.15
C GLY A 92 7.56 11.95 -3.73
N GLU A 93 8.85 11.73 -3.48
CA GLU A 93 9.44 11.83 -2.16
C GLU A 93 9.87 13.24 -1.75
N GLY A 94 10.01 13.44 -0.44
CA GLY A 94 10.35 14.73 0.14
C GLY A 94 9.09 15.52 0.44
N GLY A 95 9.08 16.20 1.58
CA GLY A 95 7.93 17.00 1.96
C GLY A 95 8.13 18.48 1.65
N ILE A 96 7.04 19.22 1.83
CA ILE A 96 6.98 20.66 1.59
C ILE A 96 7.72 21.40 2.70
N LEU A 97 8.60 22.32 2.31
CA LEU A 97 9.36 23.13 3.26
C LEU A 97 8.41 23.86 4.22
N PRO A 98 8.83 24.18 5.45
CA PRO A 98 7.97 24.85 6.42
C PRO A 98 7.29 26.12 5.86
N ASN A 99 7.96 26.90 5.02
CA ASN A 99 7.39 28.10 4.40
C ASN A 99 6.38 27.84 3.26
N GLY A 100 6.06 26.59 2.93
CA GLY A 100 5.17 26.22 1.82
C GLY A 100 5.86 26.11 0.46
N THR A 101 7.19 26.17 0.39
CA THR A 101 7.92 25.96 -0.87
C THR A 101 7.87 24.49 -1.25
N ILE A 102 7.34 24.21 -2.45
CA ILE A 102 7.32 22.88 -3.05
C ILE A 102 8.66 22.66 -3.76
N LEU A 103 9.34 21.56 -3.44
CA LEU A 103 10.61 21.19 -4.08
C LEU A 103 10.34 20.32 -5.33
N PRO A 104 11.26 20.26 -6.30
CA PRO A 104 11.02 19.58 -7.58
C PRO A 104 10.63 18.09 -7.50
N ASN A 105 11.03 17.41 -6.42
CA ASN A 105 10.80 15.97 -6.25
C ASN A 105 9.63 15.65 -5.30
N VAL A 106 9.01 16.67 -4.70
CA VAL A 106 7.88 16.52 -3.77
C VAL A 106 6.66 15.99 -4.52
N GLY A 107 6.06 14.91 -4.04
CA GLY A 107 4.80 14.37 -4.54
C GLY A 107 3.96 13.73 -3.43
N GLY A 108 2.77 13.22 -3.78
CA GLY A 108 1.71 12.91 -2.82
C GLY A 108 1.82 11.57 -2.08
N TYR A 109 2.84 11.38 -1.24
CA TYR A 109 2.80 10.31 -0.21
C TYR A 109 1.93 10.64 1.00
N LEU A 110 1.78 11.94 1.25
CA LEU A 110 0.94 12.48 2.30
C LEU A 110 0.09 13.62 1.76
N PRO A 111 -1.03 13.96 2.42
CA PRO A 111 -1.79 15.16 2.13
C PRO A 111 -0.91 16.43 2.23
N ILE A 112 -1.14 17.44 1.39
CA ILE A 112 -0.34 18.69 1.34
C ILE A 112 -0.18 19.32 2.73
N ILE A 113 -1.23 19.26 3.55
CA ILE A 113 -1.22 19.85 4.89
C ILE A 113 -0.31 19.10 5.88
N ASP A 114 -0.11 17.80 5.66
CA ASP A 114 0.70 16.91 6.49
C ASP A 114 2.15 16.84 6.00
N GLN A 115 2.42 17.29 4.77
CA GLN A 115 3.78 17.37 4.23
C GLN A 115 4.59 18.48 4.93
N GLY A 116 5.72 18.07 5.53
CA GLY A 116 6.68 18.94 6.20
C GLY A 116 8.09 18.74 5.64
N ALA A 117 9.15 18.94 6.43
CA ALA A 117 10.49 18.58 5.98
C ALA A 117 10.73 17.05 5.90
N SER A 118 9.82 16.24 6.46
CA SER A 118 9.87 14.78 6.48
C SER A 118 8.78 14.16 5.60
N THR A 119 8.97 12.89 5.25
CA THR A 119 8.03 12.04 4.50
C THR A 119 7.11 11.24 5.41
N ALA A 120 7.10 11.60 6.69
CA ALA A 120 6.54 10.86 7.82
C ALA A 120 5.50 11.72 8.59
N GLY A 121 4.84 12.66 7.89
CA GLY A 121 3.87 13.60 8.47
C GLY A 121 2.78 12.95 9.32
N GLY A 122 1.97 13.76 10.01
CA GLY A 122 1.11 13.32 11.13
C GLY A 122 0.03 12.26 10.85
N CYS A 123 -0.05 11.70 9.64
CA CYS A 123 -0.97 10.65 9.20
C CYS A 123 -2.45 10.91 9.51
N ARG A 124 -2.83 12.17 9.69
CA ARG A 124 -4.14 12.64 10.14
C ARG A 124 -5.29 12.01 9.34
N TYR A 125 -5.25 12.16 8.02
CA TYR A 125 -6.29 11.60 7.14
C TYR A 125 -6.01 10.16 6.71
N ARG A 126 -4.76 9.71 6.81
CA ARG A 126 -4.36 8.34 6.48
C ARG A 126 -4.93 7.31 7.48
N GLN A 127 -5.31 7.77 8.67
CA GLN A 127 -5.96 6.97 9.72
C GLN A 127 -7.38 6.49 9.36
N GLU A 128 -8.02 7.03 8.31
CA GLU A 128 -9.35 6.58 7.89
C GLU A 128 -9.37 5.20 7.24
N VAL A 129 -8.21 4.70 6.80
CA VAL A 129 -8.13 3.39 6.16
C VAL A 129 -7.52 2.40 7.14
N PRO A 130 -8.23 1.31 7.48
CA PRO A 130 -7.65 0.23 8.27
C PRO A 130 -6.33 -0.27 7.64
N PRO A 131 -5.22 -0.35 8.39
CA PRO A 131 -3.97 -0.88 7.85
C PRO A 131 -3.96 -2.41 7.69
N GLY A 132 -4.85 -3.11 8.40
CA GLY A 132 -4.99 -4.56 8.37
C GLY A 132 -6.10 -5.04 7.44
N GLN A 133 -6.75 -6.14 7.84
CA GLN A 133 -7.93 -6.69 7.18
C GLN A 133 -9.06 -5.65 7.09
N ASP A 134 -9.90 -5.77 6.07
CA ASP A 134 -10.95 -4.82 5.67
C ASP A 134 -10.41 -3.45 5.22
N GLY A 135 -9.10 -3.38 4.91
CA GLY A 135 -8.43 -2.16 4.47
C GLY A 135 -7.20 -2.44 3.61
N ARG A 136 -6.07 -1.78 3.91
CA ARG A 136 -4.88 -1.77 3.03
C ARG A 136 -4.31 -3.16 2.77
N LEU A 137 -4.31 -4.07 3.74
CA LEU A 137 -3.82 -5.44 3.53
C LEU A 137 -4.57 -6.14 2.39
N ASP A 138 -5.90 -6.04 2.41
CA ASP A 138 -6.76 -6.65 1.42
C ASP A 138 -6.58 -5.99 0.05
N VAL A 139 -6.54 -4.66 0.00
CA VAL A 139 -6.39 -3.90 -1.25
C VAL A 139 -5.00 -4.10 -1.88
N ASN A 140 -3.92 -4.04 -1.09
CA ASN A 140 -2.54 -4.19 -1.55
C ASN A 140 -2.30 -5.55 -2.22
N THR A 141 -2.87 -6.62 -1.66
CA THR A 141 -2.77 -7.98 -2.21
C THR A 141 -3.87 -8.31 -3.21
N ASN A 142 -4.89 -7.44 -3.32
CA ASN A 142 -6.21 -7.76 -3.87
C ASN A 142 -6.67 -9.14 -3.37
N TYR A 143 -6.70 -9.31 -2.05
CA TYR A 143 -7.10 -10.54 -1.38
C TYR A 143 -6.28 -11.78 -1.82
N GLY A 144 -5.01 -11.59 -2.19
CA GLY A 144 -4.12 -12.60 -2.77
C GLY A 144 -4.37 -12.92 -4.25
N ILE A 145 -5.43 -12.38 -4.86
CA ILE A 145 -5.83 -12.66 -6.25
C ILE A 145 -4.83 -12.07 -7.24
N ARG A 146 -4.20 -10.93 -6.89
CA ARG A 146 -3.21 -10.28 -7.75
C ARG A 146 -2.09 -11.23 -8.16
N LYS A 147 -1.35 -11.82 -7.20
CA LYS A 147 -0.26 -12.75 -7.52
C LYS A 147 -0.76 -14.09 -8.07
N ALA A 148 -1.99 -14.49 -7.71
CA ALA A 148 -2.60 -15.73 -8.18
C ALA A 148 -3.00 -15.69 -9.66
N LEU A 149 -3.50 -14.56 -10.16
CA LEU A 149 -4.10 -14.46 -11.49
C LEU A 149 -3.39 -13.49 -12.43
N LEU A 150 -2.81 -12.38 -11.95
CA LEU A 150 -2.14 -11.47 -12.87
C LEU A 150 -0.75 -11.97 -13.28
N PRO A 151 -0.40 -11.84 -14.56
CA PRO A 151 0.94 -12.18 -15.02
C PRO A 151 1.99 -11.19 -14.50
N GLN A 152 3.25 -11.62 -14.50
CA GLN A 152 4.39 -10.77 -14.18
C GLN A 152 5.23 -10.48 -15.42
N GLY A 153 5.40 -9.20 -15.74
CA GLY A 153 6.36 -8.71 -16.72
C GLY A 153 7.74 -8.43 -16.11
N GLU A 154 8.72 -8.10 -16.97
CA GLU A 154 10.10 -7.78 -16.56
C GLU A 154 10.22 -6.42 -15.87
N ARG A 155 9.27 -5.51 -16.11
CA ARG A 155 9.23 -4.19 -15.48
C ARG A 155 9.11 -4.34 -13.96
N LYS A 156 9.95 -3.63 -13.22
CA LYS A 156 9.98 -3.64 -11.76
C LYS A 156 10.32 -2.28 -11.18
N TYR A 157 9.90 -2.07 -9.94
CA TYR A 157 10.30 -0.90 -9.17
C TYR A 157 11.83 -0.88 -8.99
N ALA A 158 12.42 0.30 -9.11
CA ALA A 158 13.85 0.52 -8.91
C ALA A 158 14.05 1.81 -8.12
N PRO A 159 14.56 1.74 -6.86
CA PRO A 159 14.87 2.92 -6.06
C PRO A 159 15.69 3.95 -6.84
N LEU A 160 15.39 5.24 -6.66
CA LEU A 160 15.97 6.40 -7.37
C LEU A 160 15.74 6.46 -8.89
N GLN A 161 15.34 5.37 -9.53
CA GLN A 161 15.08 5.31 -10.98
C GLN A 161 13.59 5.29 -11.32
N GLN A 162 12.75 4.88 -10.36
CA GLN A 162 11.31 4.94 -10.48
C GLN A 162 10.88 6.39 -10.73
N PRO A 163 10.21 6.69 -11.86
CA PRO A 163 9.69 8.03 -12.11
C PRO A 163 8.74 8.47 -11.00
N THR A 164 8.84 9.73 -10.59
CA THR A 164 7.86 10.33 -9.67
C THR A 164 6.59 10.73 -10.42
N ALA A 165 5.48 10.86 -9.70
CA ALA A 165 4.21 11.35 -10.25
C ALA A 165 4.40 12.73 -10.89
N GLN A 166 5.20 13.61 -10.27
CA GLN A 166 5.49 14.93 -10.82
C GLN A 166 6.29 14.87 -12.12
N GLN A 167 7.27 13.96 -12.23
CA GLN A 167 8.04 13.76 -13.46
C GLN A 167 7.12 13.28 -14.59
N VAL A 168 6.33 12.24 -14.33
CA VAL A 168 5.42 11.65 -15.33
C VAL A 168 4.32 12.63 -15.75
N MET A 169 3.72 13.36 -14.80
CA MET A 169 2.75 14.41 -15.11
C MET A 169 3.37 15.51 -15.97
N LYS A 170 4.57 15.99 -15.62
CA LYS A 170 5.25 17.04 -16.39
C LYS A 170 5.57 16.57 -17.80
N ASP A 171 6.11 15.38 -17.98
CA ASP A 171 6.47 14.85 -19.30
C ASP A 171 5.21 14.67 -20.17
N ALA A 172 4.15 14.09 -19.62
CA ALA A 172 2.90 13.87 -20.34
C ALA A 172 2.18 15.19 -20.71
N ILE A 173 2.06 16.12 -19.76
CA ILE A 173 1.32 17.38 -19.93
C ILE A 173 2.12 18.36 -20.80
N SER A 174 3.45 18.44 -20.67
CA SER A 174 4.26 19.34 -21.49
C SER A 174 4.32 18.94 -22.97
N ALA A 175 4.13 17.65 -23.28
CA ALA A 175 4.11 17.14 -24.65
C ALA A 175 2.89 17.60 -25.48
N GLY A 176 1.87 18.20 -24.86
CA GLY A 176 0.75 18.82 -25.57
C GLY A 176 -0.58 18.71 -24.82
N PRO A 177 -1.70 19.10 -25.46
CA PRO A 177 -3.00 19.07 -24.82
C PRO A 177 -3.41 17.67 -24.35
N ILE A 178 -3.97 17.56 -23.15
CA ILE A 178 -4.27 16.29 -22.48
C ILE A 178 -5.50 16.42 -21.57
N THR A 179 -6.23 15.31 -21.39
CA THR A 179 -7.31 15.18 -20.40
C THR A 179 -6.78 14.43 -19.18
N VAL A 180 -7.14 14.87 -17.98
CA VAL A 180 -6.72 14.22 -16.72
C VAL A 180 -7.91 13.53 -16.07
N PHE A 181 -7.75 12.26 -15.73
CA PHE A 181 -8.68 11.49 -14.91
C PHE A 181 -8.11 11.41 -13.49
N LEU A 182 -8.89 11.84 -12.50
CA LEU A 182 -8.56 11.77 -11.08
C LEU A 182 -9.49 10.74 -10.43
N MET A 183 -8.88 9.62 -10.04
CA MET A 183 -9.54 8.48 -9.39
C MET A 183 -9.12 8.34 -7.93
N GLY A 184 -7.94 8.87 -7.57
CA GLY A 184 -7.51 9.03 -6.18
C GLY A 184 -7.58 10.47 -5.67
N ALA A 185 -6.99 10.72 -4.51
CA ALA A 185 -6.88 12.06 -3.94
C ALA A 185 -6.24 13.07 -4.90
N HIS A 186 -6.54 14.36 -4.75
CA HIS A 186 -6.10 15.38 -5.72
C HIS A 186 -4.66 15.89 -5.49
N THR A 187 -3.93 15.31 -4.53
CA THR A 187 -2.60 15.78 -4.08
C THR A 187 -1.59 15.91 -5.20
N ASN A 188 -1.41 14.87 -6.03
CA ASN A 188 -0.41 14.88 -7.10
C ASN A 188 -0.68 16.00 -8.12
N LEU A 189 -1.94 16.15 -8.57
CA LEU A 189 -2.31 17.19 -9.51
C LEU A 189 -2.22 18.60 -8.90
N ALA A 190 -2.63 18.79 -7.64
CA ALA A 190 -2.51 20.07 -6.96
C ALA A 190 -1.05 20.53 -6.88
N ILE A 191 -0.14 19.63 -6.46
CA ILE A 191 1.31 19.90 -6.43
C ILE A 191 1.82 20.26 -7.82
N PHE A 192 1.38 19.54 -8.86
CA PHE A 192 1.75 19.82 -10.25
C PHE A 192 1.31 21.23 -10.68
N LEU A 193 0.05 21.61 -10.43
CA LEU A 193 -0.50 22.91 -10.78
C LEU A 193 0.20 24.06 -10.05
N MET A 194 0.53 23.87 -8.78
CA MET A 194 1.24 24.86 -7.97
C MET A 194 2.70 25.04 -8.44
N SER A 195 3.35 23.96 -8.86
CA SER A 195 4.77 23.97 -9.26
C SER A 195 4.97 24.32 -10.74
N ASN A 196 3.99 24.03 -11.59
CA ASN A 196 4.06 24.21 -13.04
C ASN A 196 2.84 25.02 -13.57
N PRO A 197 2.57 26.23 -13.06
CA PRO A 197 1.35 26.97 -13.40
C PRO A 197 1.22 27.29 -14.90
N HIS A 198 2.34 27.39 -15.62
CA HIS A 198 2.37 27.62 -17.06
C HIS A 198 1.89 26.40 -17.89
N LEU A 199 2.00 25.18 -17.36
CA LEU A 199 1.56 23.94 -18.03
C LEU A 199 0.07 23.65 -17.84
N LYS A 200 -0.61 24.36 -16.92
CA LYS A 200 -2.05 24.26 -16.70
C LYS A 200 -2.86 24.35 -18.00
N ASN A 201 -2.44 25.22 -18.93
CA ASN A 201 -3.14 25.46 -20.20
C ASN A 201 -3.11 24.25 -21.16
N ASN A 202 -2.26 23.25 -20.91
CA ASN A 202 -2.25 22.01 -21.68
C ASN A 202 -3.29 21.01 -21.16
N ILE A 203 -3.83 21.21 -19.96
CA ILE A 203 -4.91 20.35 -19.45
C ILE A 203 -6.23 20.88 -20.03
N LYS A 204 -6.81 20.10 -20.94
CA LYS A 204 -8.08 20.44 -21.62
C LYS A 204 -9.28 20.31 -20.70
N HIS A 205 -9.29 19.24 -19.90
CA HIS A 205 -10.40 18.88 -19.03
C HIS A 205 -9.92 17.99 -17.90
N ILE A 206 -10.57 18.07 -16.75
CA ILE A 206 -10.39 17.16 -15.61
C ILE A 206 -11.70 16.41 -15.39
N TYR A 207 -11.63 15.09 -15.36
CA TYR A 207 -12.69 14.23 -14.87
C TYR A 207 -12.26 13.71 -13.50
N ALA A 208 -13.10 13.91 -12.48
CA ALA A 208 -12.76 13.52 -11.13
C ALA A 208 -13.87 12.68 -10.52
N MET A 209 -13.53 11.48 -10.03
CA MET A 209 -14.34 10.79 -9.03
C MET A 209 -14.09 11.49 -7.71
N GLY A 210 -15.16 12.04 -7.12
CA GLY A 210 -15.06 12.53 -5.77
C GLY A 210 -16.13 13.52 -5.41
N GLY A 211 -16.19 13.81 -4.11
CA GLY A 211 -17.13 14.74 -3.54
C GLY A 211 -18.52 14.16 -3.30
N ALA A 212 -19.25 14.91 -2.49
CA ALA A 212 -20.59 14.58 -2.04
C ALA A 212 -21.35 15.92 -2.00
N ILE A 213 -22.14 16.21 -3.03
CA ILE A 213 -22.69 17.56 -3.28
C ILE A 213 -24.09 17.72 -2.70
N ARG A 214 -25.08 16.94 -3.19
CA ARG A 214 -26.52 16.96 -2.83
C ARG A 214 -27.45 16.27 -3.84
N SER A 215 -28.65 15.93 -3.35
CA SER A 215 -29.92 16.14 -4.08
C SER A 215 -31.11 16.39 -3.13
N THR A 216 -31.51 17.66 -2.98
CA THR A 216 -32.81 18.17 -2.44
C THR A 216 -33.38 17.55 -1.16
N CYS A 217 -33.26 18.31 -0.06
CA CYS A 217 -34.23 18.26 1.03
C CYS A 217 -34.83 19.65 1.10
N SER A 218 -36.07 19.79 0.63
CA SER A 218 -36.86 20.98 0.93
C SER A 218 -36.93 21.12 2.46
N GLU A 219 -36.95 22.35 2.99
CA GLU A 219 -37.14 22.61 4.43
C GLU A 219 -38.46 22.00 4.97
N ASN A 220 -39.31 21.46 4.09
CA ASN A 220 -40.57 20.79 4.38
C ASN A 220 -40.53 19.24 4.23
N ALA A 221 -39.35 18.61 4.15
CA ALA A 221 -39.25 17.15 4.07
C ALA A 221 -39.86 16.48 5.32
N THR A 222 -40.71 15.47 5.11
CA THR A 222 -41.38 14.75 6.20
C THR A 222 -40.39 13.93 7.02
N SER A 223 -40.72 13.61 8.28
CA SER A 223 -39.82 12.88 9.20
C SER A 223 -39.36 11.50 8.70
N SER A 224 -40.05 10.93 7.70
CA SER A 224 -39.66 9.69 7.00
C SER A 224 -38.65 9.90 5.86
N GLU A 225 -38.57 11.11 5.30
CA GLU A 225 -37.61 11.51 4.24
C GLU A 225 -36.34 12.14 4.82
N ALA A 226 -36.41 12.68 6.05
CA ALA A 226 -35.29 13.23 6.78
C ALA A 226 -34.13 12.23 7.03
N GLY A 227 -34.43 10.92 7.05
CA GLY A 227 -33.44 9.84 7.18
C GLY A 227 -32.60 9.58 5.92
N LEU A 228 -33.10 9.98 4.74
CA LEU A 228 -32.41 9.89 3.45
C LEU A 228 -31.60 11.17 3.12
N CYS A 229 -31.74 12.19 3.97
CA CYS A 229 -31.30 13.57 3.78
C CYS A 229 -30.05 13.96 4.59
N GLY A 230 -29.50 13.04 5.37
CA GLY A 230 -28.35 13.27 6.23
C GLY A 230 -27.25 12.28 5.89
N ASP A 231 -26.13 12.82 5.41
CA ASP A 231 -24.82 12.17 5.34
C ASP A 231 -24.62 11.22 4.16
N ILE A 232 -24.03 11.79 3.11
CA ILE A 232 -23.67 11.06 1.90
C ILE A 232 -22.17 10.73 1.81
N GLY A 233 -21.40 11.02 2.85
CA GLY A 233 -19.98 10.66 2.91
C GLY A 233 -19.75 9.15 2.86
N ASN A 234 -18.50 8.76 2.62
CA ASN A 234 -18.06 7.36 2.54
C ASN A 234 -16.77 7.08 3.33
N LEU A 235 -16.43 7.93 4.31
CA LEU A 235 -15.33 7.61 5.24
C LEU A 235 -15.65 6.32 6.00
N TYR A 236 -14.60 5.55 6.33
CA TYR A 236 -14.75 4.24 6.97
C TYR A 236 -15.44 4.33 8.34
N SER A 237 -15.06 5.32 9.15
CA SER A 237 -15.86 5.73 10.31
C SER A 237 -16.49 7.08 10.02
N GLN A 238 -17.80 7.17 10.19
CA GLN A 238 -18.57 8.38 9.81
C GLN A 238 -18.88 9.27 11.01
N ASP A 239 -18.45 8.88 12.21
CA ASP A 239 -18.91 9.51 13.45
C ASP A 239 -18.36 10.94 13.65
N SER A 240 -17.17 11.23 13.13
CA SER A 240 -16.52 12.55 13.25
C SER A 240 -16.84 13.48 12.07
N ASN A 241 -16.95 12.93 10.86
CA ASN A 241 -17.17 13.66 9.62
C ASN A 241 -18.03 12.84 8.64
N PRO A 242 -19.36 13.01 8.70
CA PRO A 242 -20.27 12.20 7.91
C PRO A 242 -20.54 12.77 6.50
N TYR A 243 -19.90 13.89 6.15
CA TYR A 243 -20.18 14.66 4.94
C TYR A 243 -19.18 14.42 3.81
N ALA A 244 -17.96 14.01 4.17
CA ALA A 244 -16.86 13.99 3.24
C ALA A 244 -16.85 12.73 2.38
N GLU A 245 -16.48 12.91 1.11
CA GLU A 245 -16.07 11.81 0.25
C GLU A 245 -14.56 11.62 0.42
N TYR A 246 -14.10 10.37 0.43
CA TYR A 246 -12.74 9.96 0.74
C TYR A 246 -11.65 10.67 -0.08
N ASN A 247 -11.74 10.69 -1.42
CA ASN A 247 -10.73 11.33 -2.28
C ASN A 247 -10.58 12.82 -2.01
N ILE A 248 -11.67 13.52 -1.67
CA ILE A 248 -11.65 14.94 -1.27
C ILE A 248 -11.20 15.11 0.19
N PHE A 249 -11.60 14.21 1.09
CA PHE A 249 -11.24 14.23 2.51
C PHE A 249 -9.74 14.04 2.76
N VAL A 250 -9.13 13.14 2.00
CA VAL A 250 -7.72 12.79 2.15
C VAL A 250 -6.82 14.01 1.98
N ASP A 251 -7.15 14.93 1.07
CA ASP A 251 -6.42 16.19 0.93
C ASP A 251 -7.35 17.33 0.52
N PRO A 252 -8.09 17.92 1.47
CA PRO A 252 -9.11 18.91 1.17
C PRO A 252 -8.52 20.18 0.54
N PHE A 253 -7.28 20.51 0.92
CA PHE A 253 -6.58 21.66 0.36
C PHE A 253 -6.15 21.42 -1.10
N ALA A 254 -5.66 20.22 -1.43
CA ALA A 254 -5.39 19.84 -2.81
C ALA A 254 -6.66 19.82 -3.64
N ALA A 255 -7.75 19.24 -3.13
CA ALA A 255 -9.02 19.20 -3.83
C ALA A 255 -9.59 20.60 -4.10
N TYR A 256 -9.51 21.50 -3.11
CA TYR A 256 -9.84 22.90 -3.30
C TYR A 256 -8.98 23.54 -4.42
N THR A 257 -7.67 23.31 -4.39
CA THR A 257 -6.72 23.84 -5.38
C THR A 257 -7.03 23.36 -6.80
N VAL A 258 -7.36 22.08 -6.97
CA VAL A 258 -7.72 21.50 -8.28
C VAL A 258 -9.06 22.05 -8.77
N LEU A 259 -10.10 22.05 -7.92
CA LEU A 259 -11.43 22.52 -8.31
C LEU A 259 -11.45 24.01 -8.65
N HIS A 260 -10.65 24.82 -7.95
CA HIS A 260 -10.50 26.26 -8.23
C HIS A 260 -9.39 26.57 -9.22
N SER A 261 -8.84 25.56 -9.90
CA SER A 261 -7.76 25.76 -10.86
C SER A 261 -8.21 26.65 -12.02
N GLY A 262 -9.49 26.60 -12.42
CA GLY A 262 -10.01 27.25 -13.63
C GLY A 262 -9.77 26.45 -14.91
N ILE A 263 -9.42 25.16 -14.79
CA ILE A 263 -9.53 24.17 -15.88
C ILE A 263 -11.00 23.70 -15.91
N PRO A 264 -11.59 23.37 -17.07
CA PRO A 264 -12.90 22.72 -17.13
C PRO A 264 -12.91 21.38 -16.36
N ILE A 265 -13.92 21.19 -15.51
CA ILE A 265 -14.04 20.00 -14.66
C ILE A 265 -15.41 19.36 -14.81
N THR A 266 -15.41 18.03 -14.88
CA THR A 266 -16.59 17.20 -14.67
C THR A 266 -16.39 16.35 -13.43
N LEU A 267 -17.27 16.54 -12.45
CA LEU A 267 -17.23 15.84 -11.18
C LEU A 267 -18.26 14.72 -11.16
N ILE A 268 -17.84 13.54 -10.71
CA ILE A 268 -18.68 12.36 -10.52
C ILE A 268 -18.74 12.09 -9.01
N PRO A 269 -19.70 12.70 -8.29
CA PRO A 269 -19.81 12.60 -6.85
C PRO A 269 -20.53 11.33 -6.41
N LEU A 270 -20.49 11.06 -5.10
CA LEU A 270 -21.23 9.97 -4.47
C LEU A 270 -22.74 10.02 -4.74
N ASP A 271 -23.31 11.21 -4.95
CA ASP A 271 -24.71 11.38 -5.34
C ASP A 271 -25.06 10.57 -6.59
N ALA A 272 -24.22 10.64 -7.63
CA ALA A 272 -24.44 9.92 -8.86
C ALA A 272 -24.08 8.43 -8.73
N THR A 273 -22.96 8.09 -8.10
CA THR A 273 -22.49 6.71 -8.02
C THR A 273 -23.41 5.84 -7.17
N ARG A 274 -24.04 6.40 -6.13
CA ARG A 274 -25.09 5.72 -5.33
C ARG A 274 -26.32 5.32 -6.15
N THR A 275 -26.54 5.93 -7.31
CA THR A 275 -27.62 5.52 -8.22
C THR A 275 -27.23 4.35 -9.12
N ILE A 276 -26.00 3.85 -9.03
CA ILE A 276 -25.44 2.75 -9.83
C ILE A 276 -24.60 1.80 -8.95
N PRO A 277 -25.23 1.09 -8.00
CA PRO A 277 -24.54 0.08 -7.19
C PRO A 277 -24.09 -1.13 -8.03
N VAL A 278 -23.19 -1.97 -7.53
CA VAL A 278 -22.96 -3.30 -8.09
C VAL A 278 -24.09 -4.22 -7.62
N ASP A 279 -25.27 -4.07 -8.22
CA ASP A 279 -26.47 -4.83 -7.83
C ASP A 279 -26.39 -6.32 -8.21
N GLU A 280 -27.29 -7.12 -7.63
CA GLU A 280 -27.34 -8.57 -7.83
C GLU A 280 -27.49 -8.96 -9.31
N LYS A 281 -28.24 -8.18 -10.10
CA LYS A 281 -28.50 -8.49 -11.51
C LYS A 281 -27.27 -8.25 -12.36
N PHE A 282 -26.59 -7.12 -12.15
CA PHE A 282 -25.31 -6.84 -12.78
C PHE A 282 -24.27 -7.90 -12.37
N PHE A 283 -24.15 -8.18 -11.07
CA PHE A 283 -23.19 -9.16 -10.56
C PHE A 283 -23.41 -10.55 -11.17
N SER A 284 -24.66 -11.03 -11.21
CA SER A 284 -25.02 -12.31 -11.83
C SER A 284 -24.76 -12.32 -13.33
N ALA A 285 -25.05 -11.22 -14.03
CA ALA A 285 -24.74 -11.09 -15.45
C ALA A 285 -23.24 -11.10 -15.72
N PHE A 286 -22.44 -10.49 -14.84
CA PHE A 286 -20.98 -10.54 -14.91
C PHE A 286 -20.46 -11.94 -14.63
N GLU A 287 -21.01 -12.65 -13.64
CA GLU A 287 -20.65 -14.04 -13.35
C GLU A 287 -20.78 -14.93 -14.59
N LEU A 288 -21.87 -14.75 -15.35
CA LEU A 288 -22.14 -15.51 -16.58
C LEU A 288 -21.29 -15.07 -17.79
N LYS A 289 -20.70 -13.87 -17.77
CA LYS A 289 -19.97 -13.27 -18.90
C LYS A 289 -18.56 -12.84 -18.51
N GLN A 290 -17.63 -13.79 -18.61
CA GLN A 290 -16.20 -13.63 -18.36
C GLN A 290 -15.40 -14.18 -19.56
N GLU A 291 -15.62 -13.62 -20.74
CA GLU A 291 -15.07 -14.08 -22.02
C GLU A 291 -13.57 -13.73 -22.18
N THR A 292 -13.09 -12.74 -21.43
CA THR A 292 -11.70 -12.25 -21.46
C THR A 292 -11.00 -12.42 -20.10
N TYR A 293 -9.67 -12.30 -20.06
CA TYR A 293 -8.90 -12.50 -18.83
C TYR A 293 -9.12 -11.37 -17.82
N GLU A 294 -9.13 -10.14 -18.31
CA GLU A 294 -9.44 -8.95 -17.54
C GLU A 294 -10.87 -8.96 -16.98
N ALA A 295 -11.84 -9.52 -17.72
CA ALA A 295 -13.20 -9.74 -17.22
C ALA A 295 -13.23 -10.77 -16.08
N HIS A 296 -12.53 -11.89 -16.26
CA HIS A 296 -12.42 -12.92 -15.22
C HIS A 296 -11.76 -12.38 -13.95
N TYR A 297 -10.63 -11.69 -14.09
CA TYR A 297 -9.90 -11.08 -12.97
C TYR A 297 -10.76 -10.05 -12.23
N SER A 298 -11.44 -9.17 -12.98
CA SER A 298 -12.33 -8.16 -12.42
C SER A 298 -13.47 -8.79 -11.63
N PHE A 299 -14.08 -9.85 -12.16
CA PHE A 299 -15.13 -10.58 -11.46
C PHE A 299 -14.62 -11.29 -10.19
N GLN A 300 -13.45 -11.94 -10.23
CA GLN A 300 -12.88 -12.59 -9.03
C GLN A 300 -12.60 -11.57 -7.93
N SER A 301 -12.11 -10.38 -8.29
CA SER A 301 -11.87 -9.28 -7.35
C SER A 301 -13.18 -8.81 -6.70
N LEU A 302 -14.21 -8.52 -7.51
CA LEU A 302 -15.54 -8.14 -7.00
C LEU A 302 -16.18 -9.22 -6.14
N LYS A 303 -16.03 -10.49 -6.54
CA LYS A 303 -16.56 -11.62 -5.78
C LYS A 303 -15.93 -11.67 -4.39
N MET A 304 -14.63 -11.46 -4.29
CA MET A 304 -13.94 -11.49 -3.00
C MET A 304 -14.39 -10.35 -2.10
N ILE A 305 -14.50 -9.12 -2.63
CA ILE A 305 -15.04 -7.98 -1.89
C ILE A 305 -16.44 -8.28 -1.35
N ARG A 306 -17.31 -8.86 -2.18
CA ARG A 306 -18.66 -9.27 -1.79
C ARG A 306 -18.63 -10.28 -0.64
N ASP A 307 -17.77 -11.28 -0.74
CA ASP A 307 -17.68 -12.39 0.21
C ASP A 307 -17.10 -11.97 1.57
N THR A 308 -16.27 -10.92 1.59
CA THR A 308 -15.68 -10.34 2.80
C THR A 308 -16.42 -9.10 3.30
N TRP A 309 -17.52 -8.68 2.66
CA TRP A 309 -18.19 -7.43 3.01
C TRP A 309 -18.81 -7.49 4.42
N PRO A 310 -18.47 -6.56 5.35
CA PRO A 310 -18.74 -6.72 6.79
C PRO A 310 -20.20 -6.95 7.20
N ASN A 311 -21.16 -6.36 6.48
CA ASN A 311 -22.59 -6.39 6.84
C ASN A 311 -23.46 -7.17 5.84
N LYS A 312 -22.85 -7.83 4.84
CA LYS A 312 -23.54 -8.54 3.74
C LYS A 312 -24.46 -7.67 2.87
N GLU A 313 -24.36 -6.36 2.95
CA GLU A 313 -25.13 -5.39 2.14
C GLU A 313 -24.32 -4.86 0.94
N PHE A 314 -23.31 -5.63 0.48
CA PHE A 314 -22.44 -5.30 -0.66
C PHE A 314 -23.21 -4.74 -1.86
N HIS A 315 -24.28 -5.40 -2.28
CA HIS A 315 -25.06 -5.02 -3.47
C HIS A 315 -25.82 -3.69 -3.32
N LYS A 316 -25.92 -3.13 -2.11
CA LYS A 316 -26.51 -1.81 -1.84
C LYS A 316 -25.46 -0.73 -1.59
N GLU A 317 -24.28 -1.11 -1.10
CA GLU A 317 -23.26 -0.17 -0.61
C GLU A 317 -22.10 0.02 -1.60
N PHE A 318 -21.62 -1.06 -2.24
CA PHE A 318 -20.51 -0.97 -3.18
C PHE A 318 -21.02 -0.43 -4.52
N CYS A 319 -20.52 0.75 -4.91
CA CYS A 319 -20.97 1.47 -6.09
C CYS A 319 -19.95 1.41 -7.22
N MET A 320 -20.38 1.75 -8.44
CA MET A 320 -19.50 1.68 -9.61
C MET A 320 -18.43 2.78 -9.72
N TRP A 321 -18.13 3.48 -8.61
CA TRP A 321 -17.31 4.69 -8.47
C TRP A 321 -16.44 5.07 -9.69
N ASP A 322 -15.17 4.68 -9.72
CA ASP A 322 -14.21 5.13 -10.73
C ASP A 322 -14.50 4.62 -12.13
N PHE A 323 -15.03 3.42 -12.26
CA PHE A 323 -15.34 2.88 -13.58
C PHE A 323 -16.56 3.58 -14.19
N PHE A 324 -17.54 4.00 -13.39
CA PHE A 324 -18.61 4.89 -13.86
C PHE A 324 -18.06 6.26 -14.25
N MET A 325 -17.11 6.82 -13.49
CA MET A 325 -16.43 8.06 -13.87
C MET A 325 -15.75 7.95 -15.24
N VAL A 326 -14.97 6.90 -15.48
CA VAL A 326 -14.32 6.65 -16.77
C VAL A 326 -15.35 6.49 -17.88
N GLY A 327 -16.46 5.78 -17.64
CA GLY A 327 -17.58 5.68 -18.59
C GLY A 327 -18.15 7.03 -18.99
N VAL A 328 -18.48 7.87 -18.00
CA VAL A 328 -18.99 9.23 -18.21
C VAL A 328 -17.97 10.07 -18.99
N ALA A 329 -16.69 10.01 -18.62
CA ALA A 329 -15.63 10.77 -19.29
C ALA A 329 -15.52 10.42 -20.78
N LEU A 330 -15.38 9.13 -21.10
CA LEU A 330 -15.23 8.65 -22.46
C LEU A 330 -16.45 8.97 -23.34
N SER A 331 -17.66 8.80 -22.79
CA SER A 331 -18.90 9.16 -23.50
C SER A 331 -18.95 10.66 -23.83
N GLN A 332 -18.55 11.53 -22.90
CA GLN A 332 -18.54 12.97 -23.16
C GLN A 332 -17.48 13.35 -24.19
N MET A 333 -16.31 12.71 -24.15
CA MET A 333 -15.23 12.95 -25.11
C MET A 333 -15.61 12.55 -26.55
N GLN A 334 -16.53 11.59 -26.71
CA GLN A 334 -17.04 11.14 -28.01
C GLN A 334 -18.12 12.03 -28.64
N SER A 335 -18.82 12.85 -27.84
CA SER A 335 -19.89 13.68 -28.36
C SER A 335 -19.31 14.78 -29.27
N LEU A 336 -19.53 14.63 -30.59
CA LEU A 336 -19.09 15.57 -31.63
C LEU A 336 -19.86 16.91 -31.59
N GLU A 337 -21.01 16.95 -30.91
CA GLU A 337 -21.82 18.15 -30.74
C GLU A 337 -21.45 18.82 -29.40
N ARG A 338 -21.01 20.06 -29.50
CA ARG A 338 -20.58 20.91 -28.38
C ARG A 338 -21.76 21.41 -27.52
N ASP A 339 -22.77 20.58 -27.32
CA ASP A 339 -23.87 20.92 -26.42
C ASP A 339 -23.48 20.53 -24.99
N GLU A 340 -23.39 21.57 -24.16
CA GLU A 340 -22.85 21.59 -22.82
C GLU A 340 -23.69 20.72 -21.85
N GLY A 341 -23.48 19.40 -21.87
CA GLY A 341 -24.00 18.51 -20.83
C GLY A 341 -24.57 17.16 -21.29
N GLU A 342 -24.58 16.83 -22.59
CA GLU A 342 -25.02 15.50 -23.02
C GLU A 342 -24.01 14.41 -22.64
N ASN A 343 -24.53 13.31 -22.10
CA ASN A 343 -23.75 12.13 -21.74
C ASN A 343 -24.61 10.88 -21.92
N GLU A 344 -24.04 9.77 -22.39
CA GLU A 344 -24.80 8.54 -22.60
C GLU A 344 -25.25 7.88 -21.29
N PHE A 345 -24.40 7.97 -20.26
CA PHE A 345 -24.54 7.18 -19.04
C PHE A 345 -25.05 7.97 -17.84
N ALA A 346 -24.92 9.30 -17.84
CA ALA A 346 -25.30 10.16 -16.73
C ALA A 346 -26.21 11.33 -17.14
N LYS A 347 -27.03 11.80 -16.21
CA LYS A 347 -27.62 13.13 -16.27
C LYS A 347 -26.63 14.13 -15.70
N MET A 348 -26.36 15.21 -16.43
CA MET A 348 -25.34 16.20 -16.07
C MET A 348 -26.00 17.54 -15.77
N GLU A 349 -25.51 18.24 -14.75
CA GLU A 349 -25.96 19.59 -14.39
C GLU A 349 -24.80 20.46 -13.94
N TRP A 350 -24.85 21.75 -14.26
CA TRP A 350 -23.91 22.72 -13.70
C TRP A 350 -24.27 23.06 -12.27
N ARG A 351 -23.31 22.95 -11.36
CA ARG A 351 -23.47 23.28 -9.94
C ARG A 351 -22.36 24.22 -9.48
N ASN A 352 -22.72 25.15 -8.60
CA ASN A 352 -21.78 26.05 -7.94
C ASN A 352 -21.37 25.44 -6.61
N ILE A 353 -20.14 24.96 -6.54
CA ILE A 353 -19.62 24.19 -5.40
C ILE A 353 -18.33 24.79 -4.87
N SER A 354 -17.93 24.36 -3.67
CA SER A 354 -16.60 24.59 -3.11
C SER A 354 -16.25 23.45 -2.15
N VAL A 355 -14.97 23.33 -1.80
CA VAL A 355 -14.49 22.32 -0.84
C VAL A 355 -14.26 22.98 0.50
N ILE A 356 -14.85 22.41 1.55
CA ILE A 356 -14.56 22.82 2.92
C ILE A 356 -13.19 22.27 3.31
N THR A 357 -12.20 23.15 3.44
CA THR A 357 -10.82 22.75 3.78
C THR A 357 -10.50 22.85 5.27
N SER A 358 -11.39 23.47 6.05
CA SER A 358 -11.28 23.64 7.50
C SER A 358 -12.62 24.09 8.09
N ASN A 359 -12.84 23.79 9.37
CA ASN A 359 -14.08 24.05 10.09
C ASN A 359 -14.09 25.40 10.80
N ARG A 360 -15.26 26.04 10.83
CA ARG A 360 -15.46 27.31 11.55
C ARG A 360 -15.29 27.13 13.07
N PRO A 361 -14.92 28.19 13.83
CA PRO A 361 -14.72 29.57 13.38
C PRO A 361 -13.38 29.80 12.67
N TYR A 362 -13.40 30.57 11.58
CA TYR A 362 -12.19 30.95 10.84
C TYR A 362 -11.39 32.03 11.59
N GLY A 363 -10.07 31.98 11.47
CA GLY A 363 -9.12 32.91 12.08
C GLY A 363 -8.81 32.67 13.55
N ILE A 364 -9.34 31.60 14.14
CA ILE A 364 -9.02 31.18 15.49
C ILE A 364 -8.03 30.01 15.40
N SER A 365 -6.81 30.24 15.88
CA SER A 365 -5.79 29.19 15.96
C SER A 365 -6.02 28.33 17.21
N ASP A 366 -6.11 27.02 17.02
CA ASP A 366 -6.25 26.03 18.08
C ASP A 366 -5.18 24.93 18.02
N GLY A 367 -4.14 25.12 17.19
CA GLY A 367 -3.09 24.13 16.98
C GLY A 367 -3.34 23.14 15.83
N SER A 368 -4.58 23.02 15.35
CA SER A 368 -4.96 21.93 14.45
C SER A 368 -4.54 22.12 12.99
N ASN A 369 -4.32 23.36 12.56
CA ASN A 369 -4.16 23.76 11.16
C ASN A 369 -2.70 24.13 10.82
N PRO A 370 -1.92 23.23 10.19
CA PRO A 370 -0.49 23.43 9.95
C PRO A 370 -0.16 24.49 8.90
N LEU A 371 -1.17 24.96 8.16
CA LEU A 371 -1.00 26.04 7.17
C LEU A 371 -0.82 27.39 7.86
N ILE A 372 -1.30 27.56 9.10
CA ILE A 372 -1.33 28.85 9.80
C ILE A 372 -0.68 28.76 11.18
N ASP A 373 -0.97 27.70 11.93
CA ASP A 373 -0.59 27.60 13.33
C ASP A 373 0.93 27.57 13.53
N GLY A 374 1.42 28.23 14.58
CA GLY A 374 2.84 28.32 14.91
C GLY A 374 3.72 29.06 13.89
N ARG A 375 3.14 29.73 12.88
CA ARG A 375 3.87 30.37 11.77
C ARG A 375 3.72 31.89 11.74
N SER A 376 4.84 32.58 11.49
CA SER A 376 4.84 34.02 11.21
C SER A 376 4.13 34.32 9.89
N ILE A 377 4.44 33.54 8.86
CA ILE A 377 3.87 33.61 7.49
C ILE A 377 3.14 32.28 7.21
N PRO A 378 1.83 32.30 6.90
CA PRO A 378 1.10 31.09 6.52
C PRO A 378 1.68 30.38 5.30
N LYS A 379 1.60 29.04 5.26
CA LYS A 379 1.97 28.24 4.07
C LYS A 379 1.08 28.62 2.89
N PHE A 380 1.64 28.55 1.69
CA PHE A 380 0.92 28.82 0.43
C PHE A 380 0.20 30.19 0.40
N ASN A 381 0.64 31.14 1.23
CA ASN A 381 0.04 32.46 1.38
C ASN A 381 -1.47 32.45 1.70
N VAL A 382 -1.96 31.44 2.42
CA VAL A 382 -3.37 31.41 2.85
C VAL A 382 -3.67 32.58 3.79
N GLN A 383 -4.90 33.11 3.72
CA GLN A 383 -5.32 34.24 4.54
C GLN A 383 -5.60 33.80 5.99
N LYS A 384 -5.07 34.55 6.96
CA LYS A 384 -5.23 34.25 8.40
C LYS A 384 -6.68 34.26 8.89
N ASN A 385 -7.58 34.94 8.20
CA ASN A 385 -9.02 34.98 8.51
C ASN A 385 -9.87 34.42 7.35
N GLY A 386 -9.24 33.68 6.42
CA GLY A 386 -9.89 33.13 5.23
C GLY A 386 -10.52 31.75 5.46
N VAL A 387 -11.10 31.17 4.40
CA VAL A 387 -11.80 29.87 4.44
C VAL A 387 -10.89 28.68 4.79
N HIS A 388 -9.57 28.86 4.69
CA HIS A 388 -8.56 27.86 5.09
C HIS A 388 -8.04 28.04 6.52
N SER A 389 -8.62 28.94 7.31
CA SER A 389 -8.10 29.34 8.63
C SER A 389 -8.90 28.82 9.82
N GLY A 390 -9.66 27.76 9.62
CA GLY A 390 -10.42 27.09 10.65
C GLY A 390 -9.68 25.91 11.29
N HIS A 391 -10.40 25.21 12.15
CA HIS A 391 -9.98 23.93 12.72
C HIS A 391 -9.90 22.86 11.63
N VAL A 392 -8.80 22.11 11.57
CA VAL A 392 -8.65 20.99 10.63
C VAL A 392 -8.68 19.71 11.44
N GLN A 393 -9.58 18.78 11.08
CA GLN A 393 -9.74 17.51 11.78
C GLN A 393 -8.38 16.83 12.00
N LEU A 394 -8.03 16.49 13.24
CA LEU A 394 -6.73 15.91 13.62
C LEU A 394 -6.68 14.38 13.51
N GLY A 395 -7.84 13.75 13.42
CA GLY A 395 -8.02 12.30 13.33
C GLY A 395 -9.44 11.93 13.74
N MET A 396 -9.71 10.63 13.88
CA MET A 396 -11.08 10.17 14.13
C MET A 396 -11.63 10.42 15.53
N GLN A 397 -10.73 10.56 16.49
CA GLN A 397 -11.07 10.90 17.87
C GLN A 397 -10.89 12.38 18.17
N ASP A 398 -10.87 13.23 17.14
CA ASP A 398 -10.77 14.66 17.35
C ASP A 398 -11.95 15.15 18.23
N PRO A 399 -11.69 15.61 19.47
CA PRO A 399 -12.74 16.04 20.38
C PRO A 399 -13.49 17.26 19.85
N PHE A 400 -12.87 18.03 18.95
CA PHE A 400 -13.57 19.07 18.24
C PHE A 400 -14.63 18.44 17.35
N CYS A 401 -14.33 17.43 16.54
CA CYS A 401 -15.28 16.87 15.57
C CYS A 401 -16.45 16.12 16.23
N LEU A 402 -16.23 15.49 17.37
CA LEU A 402 -17.22 14.63 18.03
C LEU A 402 -18.32 15.42 18.75
N VAL A 403 -19.57 14.96 18.62
CA VAL A 403 -20.75 15.56 19.28
C VAL A 403 -21.52 14.48 20.05
N LYS A 404 -21.65 14.64 21.37
CA LYS A 404 -22.30 13.61 22.21
C LYS A 404 -23.75 13.35 21.78
N GLY A 405 -24.05 12.10 21.40
CA GLY A 405 -25.39 11.65 21.01
C GLY A 405 -25.88 12.19 19.67
N ARG A 406 -25.00 12.71 18.82
CA ARG A 406 -25.28 13.16 17.45
C ARG A 406 -24.11 12.82 16.53
N LYS A 407 -24.33 12.92 15.22
CA LYS A 407 -23.28 12.82 14.21
C LYS A 407 -22.28 13.98 14.35
N GLY A 408 -21.03 13.73 13.96
CA GLY A 408 -19.92 14.67 14.09
C GLY A 408 -20.14 15.97 13.32
N LYS A 409 -19.43 17.03 13.74
CA LYS A 409 -19.58 18.38 13.17
C LYS A 409 -18.47 18.77 12.19
N CYS A 410 -17.43 17.96 12.04
CA CYS A 410 -16.37 18.27 11.07
C CYS A 410 -16.85 18.03 9.65
N GLN A 411 -16.35 18.85 8.73
CA GLN A 411 -16.74 18.88 7.33
C GLN A 411 -15.52 18.99 6.41
N ASP A 412 -14.31 18.71 6.89
CA ASP A 412 -13.10 18.65 6.06
C ASP A 412 -13.38 17.77 4.83
N GLY A 413 -13.10 18.27 3.64
CA GLY A 413 -13.36 17.57 2.38
C GLY A 413 -14.83 17.54 1.94
N TYR A 414 -15.77 18.15 2.67
CA TYR A 414 -17.14 18.26 2.20
C TYR A 414 -17.21 19.16 0.96
N THR A 415 -17.80 18.63 -0.12
CA THR A 415 -18.00 19.36 -1.38
C THR A 415 -19.36 20.03 -1.35
N LYS A 416 -19.41 21.30 -0.96
CA LYS A 416 -20.65 21.98 -0.62
C LYS A 416 -21.11 22.91 -1.73
N GLU A 417 -22.41 22.91 -2.04
CA GLU A 417 -23.00 23.98 -2.83
C GLU A 417 -22.94 25.33 -2.11
N VAL A 418 -22.42 26.34 -2.80
CA VAL A 418 -22.22 27.68 -2.26
C VAL A 418 -22.55 28.74 -3.30
N ASN A 419 -22.96 29.93 -2.83
CA ASN A 419 -23.34 31.06 -3.69
C ASN A 419 -22.37 32.26 -3.56
N GLY A 420 -21.30 32.12 -2.78
CA GLY A 420 -20.32 33.17 -2.50
C GLY A 420 -19.20 33.25 -3.55
N PRO A 421 -18.25 34.19 -3.37
CA PRO A 421 -17.08 34.33 -4.24
C PRO A 421 -16.15 33.10 -4.24
N GLU A 422 -16.28 32.22 -3.27
CA GLU A 422 -15.60 30.93 -3.16
C GLU A 422 -16.24 29.81 -4.00
N ALA A 423 -17.32 30.10 -4.73
CA ALA A 423 -17.98 29.14 -5.60
C ALA A 423 -17.20 28.95 -6.91
N VAL A 424 -17.08 27.70 -7.36
CA VAL A 424 -16.68 27.34 -8.72
C VAL A 424 -17.82 26.61 -9.42
N SER A 425 -18.10 26.98 -10.66
CA SER A 425 -19.10 26.31 -11.49
C SER A 425 -18.47 25.08 -12.13
N VAL A 426 -19.02 23.91 -11.83
CA VAL A 426 -18.51 22.60 -12.26
C VAL A 426 -19.66 21.82 -12.88
N LEU A 427 -19.38 21.05 -13.94
CA LEU A 427 -20.35 20.13 -14.50
C LEU A 427 -20.38 18.87 -13.63
N VAL A 428 -21.55 18.49 -13.13
CA VAL A 428 -21.71 17.42 -12.14
C VAL A 428 -22.61 16.34 -12.70
N ALA A 429 -22.19 15.07 -12.61
CA ALA A 429 -23.09 13.94 -12.78
C ALA A 429 -24.05 13.88 -11.59
N ILE A 430 -25.36 13.87 -11.85
CA ILE A 430 -26.39 13.87 -10.80
C ILE A 430 -26.96 12.46 -10.59
N GLU A 431 -27.12 11.69 -11.66
CA GLU A 431 -27.60 10.31 -11.58
C GLU A 431 -27.20 9.50 -12.83
N ALA A 432 -27.06 8.19 -12.66
CA ALA A 432 -26.87 7.24 -13.74
C ALA A 432 -28.19 6.96 -14.48
N LYS A 433 -28.15 7.10 -15.81
CA LYS A 433 -29.29 6.89 -16.70
C LYS A 433 -29.75 5.44 -16.71
N ALA A 434 -31.07 5.26 -16.77
CA ALA A 434 -31.69 3.96 -16.98
C ALA A 434 -31.25 3.38 -18.34
N ASN A 435 -31.23 2.06 -18.43
CA ASN A 435 -31.01 1.36 -19.69
C ASN A 435 -32.07 1.78 -20.72
N ARG A 436 -31.65 2.05 -21.95
CA ARG A 436 -32.54 2.43 -23.05
C ARG A 436 -33.49 1.30 -23.43
N ASP A 437 -33.06 0.06 -23.24
CA ASP A 437 -33.89 -1.13 -23.38
C ASP A 437 -34.65 -1.40 -22.08
N VAL A 438 -35.94 -1.06 -22.09
CA VAL A 438 -36.85 -1.17 -20.92
C VAL A 438 -37.05 -2.63 -20.49
N ASP A 439 -36.84 -3.59 -21.39
CA ASP A 439 -36.97 -5.02 -21.12
C ASP A 439 -35.65 -5.65 -20.64
N SER A 440 -34.55 -4.89 -20.60
CA SER A 440 -33.25 -5.39 -20.15
C SER A 440 -33.26 -5.72 -18.65
N ILE A 441 -32.64 -6.84 -18.29
CA ILE A 441 -32.41 -7.18 -16.88
C ILE A 441 -31.43 -6.22 -16.20
N LEU A 442 -30.58 -5.53 -16.97
CA LEU A 442 -29.61 -4.56 -16.48
C LEU A 442 -30.27 -3.19 -16.42
N ALA A 443 -30.50 -2.67 -15.22
CA ALA A 443 -31.30 -1.45 -15.02
C ALA A 443 -30.63 -0.16 -15.53
N LYS A 444 -29.31 -0.16 -15.70
CA LYS A 444 -28.52 1.03 -16.09
C LYS A 444 -27.83 0.82 -17.43
N GLU A 445 -27.79 1.87 -18.23
CA GLU A 445 -27.11 1.83 -19.55
C GLU A 445 -25.63 1.47 -19.40
N PHE A 446 -24.99 2.02 -18.37
CA PHE A 446 -23.58 1.77 -18.13
C PHE A 446 -23.26 0.32 -17.72
N TYR A 447 -24.16 -0.40 -17.03
CA TYR A 447 -23.97 -1.83 -16.76
C TYR A 447 -23.74 -2.63 -18.04
N LYS A 448 -24.58 -2.36 -19.05
CA LYS A 448 -24.51 -3.02 -20.35
C LYS A 448 -23.21 -2.64 -21.06
N SER A 449 -22.90 -1.34 -21.12
CA SER A 449 -21.65 -0.84 -21.71
C SER A 449 -20.41 -1.47 -21.08
N PHE A 450 -20.35 -1.51 -19.74
CA PHE A 450 -19.24 -2.12 -19.01
C PHE A 450 -19.05 -3.60 -19.36
N LEU A 451 -20.13 -4.40 -19.27
CA LEU A 451 -20.06 -5.83 -19.60
C LEU A 451 -19.69 -6.07 -21.06
N ASP A 452 -20.21 -5.27 -21.99
CA ASP A 452 -19.93 -5.41 -23.42
C ASP A 452 -18.48 -5.04 -23.76
N VAL A 453 -17.91 -4.01 -23.10
CA VAL A 453 -16.52 -3.58 -23.32
C VAL A 453 -15.54 -4.55 -22.70
N ILE A 454 -15.73 -4.92 -21.43
CA ILE A 454 -14.76 -5.76 -20.71
C ILE A 454 -14.63 -7.15 -21.35
N ASN A 455 -15.74 -7.69 -21.88
CA ASN A 455 -15.77 -8.98 -22.57
C ASN A 455 -15.42 -8.92 -24.07
N ARG A 456 -15.17 -7.73 -24.63
CA ARG A 456 -14.91 -7.59 -26.07
C ARG A 456 -13.63 -8.32 -26.48
N PRO A 457 -13.57 -9.06 -27.60
CA PRO A 457 -12.32 -9.71 -28.05
C PRO A 457 -11.21 -8.74 -28.50
N LYS A 458 -11.57 -7.50 -28.88
CA LYS A 458 -10.58 -6.46 -29.23
C LYS A 458 -9.84 -6.01 -27.98
N GLN A 459 -8.52 -5.80 -28.09
CA GLN A 459 -7.66 -5.39 -26.95
C GLN A 459 -7.81 -6.34 -25.75
N ILE A 460 -8.00 -7.63 -26.02
CA ILE A 460 -7.96 -8.67 -25.00
C ILE A 460 -6.55 -8.74 -24.40
N GLY A 461 -6.44 -9.01 -23.10
CA GLY A 461 -5.14 -9.24 -22.48
C GLY A 461 -4.36 -10.37 -23.18
N GLN A 462 -3.05 -10.22 -23.33
CA GLN A 462 -2.22 -11.14 -24.10
C GLN A 462 -2.01 -12.51 -23.45
N LEU A 463 -2.18 -12.60 -22.13
CA LEU A 463 -1.81 -13.79 -21.38
C LEU A 463 -3.05 -14.54 -20.92
N ASN A 464 -3.26 -15.69 -21.57
CA ASN A 464 -4.32 -16.61 -21.18
C ASN A 464 -4.02 -17.24 -19.82
N THR A 465 -4.62 -16.75 -18.76
CA THR A 465 -4.50 -17.36 -17.42
C THR A 465 -5.10 -18.78 -17.36
N ARG A 466 -6.01 -19.14 -18.29
CA ARG A 466 -6.49 -20.53 -18.44
C ARG A 466 -5.60 -21.45 -19.28
N ALA A 467 -4.83 -20.94 -20.25
CA ALA A 467 -4.04 -21.77 -21.18
C ALA A 467 -2.51 -21.58 -21.08
N GLY A 468 -2.03 -20.49 -20.49
CA GLY A 468 -0.62 -20.19 -20.19
C GLY A 468 -0.26 -20.29 -18.70
N PHE A 469 -1.25 -20.39 -17.81
CA PHE A 469 -1.09 -20.70 -16.38
C PHE A 469 -1.73 -22.02 -15.89
N PRO A 470 -2.16 -23.02 -16.71
CA PRO A 470 -2.59 -24.31 -16.18
C PRO A 470 -1.43 -25.14 -15.59
N LEU A 471 -0.20 -24.62 -15.66
CA LEU A 471 1.03 -25.18 -15.08
C LEU A 471 1.53 -24.39 -13.86
N TYR A 472 0.70 -23.53 -13.26
CA TYR A 472 0.87 -23.17 -11.86
C TYR A 472 0.65 -24.45 -11.05
N GLN A 473 1.66 -25.33 -11.03
CA GLN A 473 1.68 -26.46 -10.14
C GLN A 473 1.61 -25.83 -8.76
N SER A 474 0.44 -25.92 -8.12
CA SER A 474 0.22 -25.58 -6.72
C SER A 474 0.96 -26.59 -5.82
N VAL A 475 2.19 -26.89 -6.18
CA VAL A 475 3.05 -27.88 -5.55
C VAL A 475 3.79 -27.10 -4.49
N LEU A 476 3.34 -27.31 -3.26
CA LEU A 476 4.11 -26.89 -2.10
C LEU A 476 5.39 -27.70 -2.08
N GLN A 477 6.51 -27.01 -1.93
CA GLN A 477 7.81 -27.62 -1.77
C GLN A 477 8.05 -27.82 -0.28
N LYS A 478 8.07 -29.08 0.13
CA LYS A 478 8.30 -29.46 1.53
C LYS A 478 9.43 -30.47 1.59
N PRO A 479 10.40 -30.29 2.49
CA PRO A 479 11.45 -31.26 2.68
C PRO A 479 10.88 -32.50 3.39
N ASP A 480 11.45 -33.67 3.09
CA ASP A 480 11.25 -34.89 3.88
C ASP A 480 12.48 -35.11 4.77
N PHE A 481 12.34 -34.76 6.05
CA PHE A 481 13.40 -34.92 7.05
C PHE A 481 13.49 -36.35 7.64
N GLY A 482 12.60 -37.28 7.24
CA GLY A 482 12.64 -38.67 7.70
C GLY A 482 12.73 -38.83 9.23
N GLN A 483 13.77 -39.53 9.71
CA GLN A 483 14.09 -39.73 11.14
C GLN A 483 15.23 -38.82 11.64
N GLU A 484 15.54 -37.73 10.95
CA GLU A 484 16.63 -36.83 11.35
C GLU A 484 16.41 -36.27 12.76
N LEU A 485 17.50 -36.15 13.51
CA LEU A 485 17.49 -35.56 14.84
C LEU A 485 17.28 -34.05 14.70
N MET A 486 16.10 -33.59 15.11
CA MET A 486 15.75 -32.18 15.07
C MET A 486 16.56 -31.37 16.10
N GLY A 487 17.11 -30.25 15.64
CA GLY A 487 17.82 -29.28 16.46
C GLY A 487 16.92 -28.45 17.36
N LYS A 488 17.47 -27.33 17.85
CA LYS A 488 16.76 -26.41 18.75
C LYS A 488 15.49 -25.87 18.08
N PRO A 489 14.29 -26.02 18.67
CA PRO A 489 13.07 -25.44 18.13
C PRO A 489 13.13 -23.91 18.21
N VAL A 490 13.02 -23.24 17.07
CA VAL A 490 13.11 -21.78 16.95
C VAL A 490 11.86 -21.20 16.31
N VAL A 491 11.38 -20.09 16.84
CA VAL A 491 10.38 -19.23 16.21
C VAL A 491 11.03 -17.89 15.90
N PHE A 492 10.89 -17.43 14.66
CA PHE A 492 11.45 -16.15 14.21
C PHE A 492 10.33 -15.11 14.08
N ASP A 493 10.42 -14.02 14.83
CA ASP A 493 9.49 -12.90 14.84
C ASP A 493 10.17 -11.69 14.16
N MET A 494 9.62 -11.23 13.05
CA MET A 494 10.26 -10.29 12.12
C MET A 494 9.28 -9.21 11.65
N ASP A 495 9.76 -8.03 11.29
CA ASP A 495 8.95 -6.94 10.75
C ASP A 495 9.15 -6.69 9.24
N MET A 496 9.70 -7.70 8.56
CA MET A 496 9.84 -7.79 7.10
C MET A 496 10.72 -6.69 6.51
N SER A 497 11.70 -6.25 7.30
CA SER A 497 12.80 -5.43 6.83
C SER A 497 13.70 -6.21 5.84
N ALA A 498 14.53 -5.50 5.06
CA ALA A 498 15.55 -6.13 4.23
C ALA A 498 16.54 -6.98 5.06
N GLY A 499 16.84 -6.56 6.29
CA GLY A 499 17.71 -7.28 7.21
C GLY A 499 17.08 -8.57 7.71
N ASP A 500 15.78 -8.56 8.01
CA ASP A 500 15.03 -9.75 8.37
C ASP A 500 15.00 -10.80 7.28
N PHE A 501 14.82 -10.41 6.02
CA PHE A 501 14.84 -11.37 4.93
C PHE A 501 16.23 -12.02 4.79
N LEU A 502 17.31 -11.27 5.03
CA LEU A 502 18.66 -11.82 5.08
C LEU A 502 18.87 -12.74 6.29
N ALA A 503 18.31 -12.39 7.46
CA ALA A 503 18.32 -13.23 8.65
C ALA A 503 17.53 -14.53 8.43
N LEU A 504 16.37 -14.46 7.77
CA LEU A 504 15.55 -15.60 7.38
C LEU A 504 16.33 -16.54 6.46
N LEU A 505 16.95 -16.02 5.40
CA LEU A 505 17.79 -16.82 4.51
C LEU A 505 18.91 -17.52 5.27
N TYR A 506 19.58 -16.81 6.17
CA TYR A 506 20.61 -17.41 7.03
C TYR A 506 20.03 -18.55 7.89
N LEU A 507 18.88 -18.35 8.55
CA LEU A 507 18.24 -19.39 9.36
C LEU A 507 17.81 -20.62 8.56
N LEU A 508 17.30 -20.43 7.33
CA LEU A 508 16.89 -21.51 6.43
C LEU A 508 18.08 -22.33 5.91
N LYS A 509 19.27 -21.73 5.90
CA LYS A 509 20.54 -22.36 5.47
C LYS A 509 21.26 -23.13 6.58
N LEU A 510 20.90 -22.89 7.84
CA LEU A 510 21.47 -23.65 8.94
C LEU A 510 20.98 -25.11 8.89
N PRO A 511 21.84 -26.08 9.23
CA PRO A 511 21.42 -27.47 9.37
C PRO A 511 20.23 -27.60 10.34
N VAL A 512 19.24 -28.41 9.98
CA VAL A 512 18.01 -28.59 10.78
C VAL A 512 18.28 -29.28 12.12
N GLU A 513 19.39 -30.00 12.20
CA GLU A 513 19.93 -30.63 13.40
C GLU A 513 20.53 -29.61 14.38
N LEU A 514 20.88 -28.42 13.88
CA LEU A 514 21.30 -27.29 14.71
C LEU A 514 20.09 -26.43 15.10
N ILE A 515 19.39 -25.90 14.10
CA ILE A 515 18.22 -25.03 14.27
C ILE A 515 17.03 -25.61 13.52
N ASN A 516 15.97 -25.91 14.25
CA ASN A 516 14.68 -26.30 13.69
C ASN A 516 13.74 -25.09 13.69
N LEU A 517 13.72 -24.33 12.59
CA LEU A 517 12.79 -23.22 12.42
C LEU A 517 11.35 -23.75 12.30
N LYS A 518 10.58 -23.59 13.37
CA LYS A 518 9.22 -24.11 13.55
C LYS A 518 8.13 -23.19 13.03
N GLY A 519 8.40 -21.90 12.90
CA GLY A 519 7.43 -20.93 12.41
C GLY A 519 7.98 -19.52 12.38
N ILE A 520 7.28 -18.67 11.65
CA ILE A 520 7.57 -17.25 11.50
C ILE A 520 6.37 -16.45 11.99
N LEU A 521 6.62 -15.46 12.82
CA LEU A 521 5.65 -14.45 13.25
C LEU A 521 6.01 -13.13 12.56
N VAL A 522 5.01 -12.42 12.06
CA VAL A 522 5.21 -11.16 11.34
C VAL A 522 4.66 -10.01 12.16
N SER A 523 5.50 -9.08 12.58
CA SER A 523 5.10 -7.82 13.21
C SER A 523 4.77 -6.79 12.13
N ALA A 524 3.48 -6.60 11.86
CA ALA A 524 3.01 -5.73 10.76
C ALA A 524 3.00 -4.23 11.11
N ASN A 525 3.58 -3.85 12.24
CA ASN A 525 3.73 -2.48 12.72
C ASN A 525 5.19 -1.96 12.66
N GLY A 526 6.05 -2.62 11.88
CA GLY A 526 7.45 -2.23 11.68
C GLY A 526 7.77 -1.69 10.28
N TRP A 527 8.88 -2.12 9.68
CA TRP A 527 9.45 -1.52 8.46
C TRP A 527 8.67 -1.74 7.16
N ALA A 528 7.87 -2.81 7.08
CA ALA A 528 7.05 -3.11 5.91
C ALA A 528 5.57 -3.27 6.28
N THR A 529 4.69 -3.04 5.30
CA THR A 529 3.24 -3.18 5.47
C THR A 529 2.82 -4.65 5.53
N ALA A 530 1.66 -4.93 6.13
CA ALA A 530 1.17 -6.30 6.34
C ALA A 530 1.15 -7.17 5.06
N ALA A 531 0.87 -6.55 3.91
CA ALA A 531 0.79 -7.24 2.61
C ALA A 531 2.13 -7.83 2.14
N THR A 532 3.25 -7.36 2.69
CA THR A 532 4.60 -7.87 2.42
C THR A 532 4.80 -9.31 2.91
N ILE A 533 3.84 -9.87 3.68
CA ILE A 533 3.82 -11.30 4.03
C ILE A 533 3.90 -12.23 2.80
N GLU A 534 3.42 -11.79 1.63
CA GLU A 534 3.55 -12.59 0.41
C GLU A 534 5.01 -12.79 -0.03
N VAL A 535 5.93 -11.89 0.34
CA VAL A 535 7.38 -12.03 0.09
C VAL A 535 7.97 -13.10 1.00
N VAL A 536 7.48 -13.24 2.25
CA VAL A 536 7.87 -14.34 3.15
C VAL A 536 7.51 -15.68 2.52
N TYR A 537 6.31 -15.80 1.94
CA TYR A 537 5.90 -17.01 1.23
C TYR A 537 6.78 -17.31 0.02
N ASP A 538 7.13 -16.29 -0.78
CA ASP A 538 7.99 -16.45 -1.96
C ASP A 538 9.41 -16.90 -1.57
N ILE A 539 9.99 -16.40 -0.47
CA ILE A 539 11.30 -16.87 0.04
C ILE A 539 11.22 -18.28 0.60
N LEU A 540 10.18 -18.62 1.35
CA LEU A 540 9.98 -19.99 1.82
C LEU A 540 9.86 -20.96 0.65
N HIS A 541 9.15 -20.57 -0.40
CA HIS A 541 9.01 -21.36 -1.62
C HIS A 541 10.34 -21.51 -2.36
N MET A 542 11.11 -20.43 -2.51
CA MET A 542 12.47 -20.43 -3.08
C MET A 542 13.37 -21.45 -2.38
N MET A 543 13.30 -21.50 -1.04
CA MET A 543 14.10 -22.40 -0.21
C MET A 543 13.50 -23.80 -0.06
N GLY A 544 12.36 -24.09 -0.68
CA GLY A 544 11.68 -25.39 -0.57
C GLY A 544 11.14 -25.69 0.82
N ARG A 545 10.75 -24.66 1.58
CA ARG A 545 10.32 -24.70 2.99
C ARG A 545 8.88 -24.21 3.18
N ASP A 546 7.97 -24.59 2.28
CA ASP A 546 6.55 -24.27 2.41
C ASP A 546 5.88 -24.96 3.62
N ASP A 547 6.59 -25.86 4.33
CA ASP A 547 6.18 -26.49 5.58
C ASP A 547 6.10 -25.52 6.76
N ILE A 548 6.84 -24.41 6.72
CA ILE A 548 6.93 -23.48 7.85
C ILE A 548 5.66 -22.62 7.94
N PRO A 549 4.90 -22.67 9.05
CA PRO A 549 3.73 -21.80 9.25
C PRO A 549 4.18 -20.34 9.45
N VAL A 550 3.42 -19.41 8.86
CA VAL A 550 3.65 -17.96 8.98
C VAL A 550 2.40 -17.32 9.54
N GLY A 551 2.54 -16.61 10.66
CA GLY A 551 1.43 -15.96 11.37
C GLY A 551 1.54 -14.46 11.27
N LEU A 552 0.46 -13.80 10.86
CA LEU A 552 0.39 -12.34 10.77
C LEU A 552 0.01 -11.75 12.12
N GLY A 553 0.86 -10.87 12.64
CA GLY A 553 0.67 -10.15 13.90
C GLY A 553 -0.22 -8.92 13.74
N ASN A 554 -0.39 -8.20 14.85
CA ASN A 554 -1.17 -6.96 14.83
C ASN A 554 -0.45 -5.85 14.06
N VAL A 555 -1.24 -5.03 13.38
CA VAL A 555 -0.82 -3.84 12.63
C VAL A 555 -0.60 -2.59 13.49
N PHE A 556 -0.98 -2.67 14.78
CA PHE A 556 -0.83 -1.58 15.75
C PHE A 556 0.02 -2.04 16.93
N ALA A 557 0.77 -1.10 17.50
CA ALA A 557 1.41 -1.33 18.80
C ALA A 557 0.37 -1.56 19.90
N VAL A 558 0.78 -2.20 20.99
CA VAL A 558 -0.07 -2.44 22.15
C VAL A 558 -0.68 -1.12 22.63
N GLY A 559 -2.02 -1.08 22.70
CA GLY A 559 -2.76 0.09 23.18
C GLY A 559 -2.99 1.22 22.18
N GLN A 560 -2.59 1.09 20.91
CA GLN A 560 -2.85 2.10 19.87
C GLN A 560 -4.17 1.92 19.11
N SER A 561 -4.76 0.72 19.12
CA SER A 561 -6.04 0.44 18.48
C SER A 561 -7.18 1.19 19.16
N HIS A 562 -8.13 1.70 18.38
CA HIS A 562 -9.30 2.38 18.90
C HIS A 562 -10.26 1.41 19.61
N SER A 563 -10.90 1.86 20.69
CA SER A 563 -11.77 0.98 21.51
C SER A 563 -13.08 0.60 20.82
N GLU A 564 -13.67 1.50 20.03
CA GLU A 564 -14.94 1.24 19.32
C GLU A 564 -14.71 0.73 17.89
N PHE A 565 -13.56 1.02 17.29
CA PHE A 565 -13.16 0.62 15.93
C PHE A 565 -11.75 0.01 15.96
N PRO A 566 -11.55 -1.22 16.47
CA PRO A 566 -10.21 -1.77 16.68
C PRO A 566 -9.36 -1.95 15.41
N SER A 567 -9.99 -1.93 14.22
CA SER A 567 -9.30 -1.91 12.93
C SER A 567 -8.68 -0.55 12.59
N LEU A 568 -9.02 0.50 13.33
CA LEU A 568 -8.42 1.82 13.29
C LEU A 568 -7.56 2.05 14.54
N GLY A 569 -6.61 2.99 14.44
CA GLY A 569 -5.71 3.34 15.53
C GLY A 569 -4.96 4.63 15.22
N ASP A 570 -4.19 5.12 16.20
CA ASP A 570 -3.30 6.25 15.95
C ASP A 570 -2.04 5.84 15.18
N CYS A 571 -1.36 6.81 14.58
CA CYS A 571 -0.09 6.59 13.87
C CYS A 571 1.13 7.07 14.67
N ARG A 572 1.02 7.16 16.00
CA ARG A 572 2.05 7.79 16.85
C ARG A 572 3.45 7.21 16.62
N TYR A 573 3.55 5.88 16.56
CA TYR A 573 4.83 5.21 16.37
C TYR A 573 5.12 4.89 14.91
N SER A 574 4.14 4.41 14.14
CA SER A 574 4.32 4.05 12.72
C SER A 574 4.66 5.24 11.83
N SER A 575 4.26 6.46 12.20
CA SER A 575 4.71 7.69 11.52
C SER A 575 6.23 7.91 11.57
N SER A 576 6.97 7.19 12.41
CA SER A 576 8.43 7.22 12.38
C SER A 576 9.04 6.48 11.18
N ILE A 577 8.29 5.62 10.48
CA ILE A 577 8.77 4.95 9.27
C ILE A 577 8.49 5.83 8.04
N PRO A 578 9.52 6.20 7.25
CA PRO A 578 9.32 6.94 6.01
C PRO A 578 8.39 6.20 5.05
N GLN A 579 7.56 6.90 4.26
CA GLN A 579 6.65 6.23 3.33
C GLN A 579 7.28 5.89 1.97
N GLY A 580 8.19 6.72 1.44
CA GLY A 580 8.89 6.44 0.18
C GLY A 580 10.31 5.92 0.39
N SER A 581 11.32 6.67 -0.07
CA SER A 581 12.72 6.23 -0.12
C SER A 581 13.29 5.82 1.24
N GLY A 582 13.83 4.61 1.29
CA GLY A 582 14.40 3.98 2.46
C GLY A 582 13.36 3.60 3.53
N GLY A 583 12.07 3.63 3.19
CA GLY A 583 10.96 3.27 4.08
C GLY A 583 9.97 2.32 3.40
N SER A 584 8.67 2.44 3.69
CA SER A 584 7.64 1.44 3.33
C SER A 584 7.62 1.07 1.85
N LEU A 585 7.68 2.02 0.91
CA LEU A 585 7.76 1.71 -0.53
C LEU A 585 8.94 0.79 -0.87
N ASP A 586 10.12 1.11 -0.35
CA ASP A 586 11.31 0.32 -0.63
C ASP A 586 11.27 -1.04 0.08
N SER A 587 10.83 -1.09 1.34
CA SER A 587 10.68 -2.34 2.09
C SER A 587 9.65 -3.28 1.46
N ASP A 588 8.48 -2.77 1.10
CA ASP A 588 7.37 -3.55 0.51
C ASP A 588 7.72 -4.16 -0.85
N THR A 589 8.61 -3.50 -1.60
CA THR A 589 9.13 -4.00 -2.89
C THR A 589 10.41 -4.81 -2.75
N LEU A 590 10.93 -4.96 -1.52
CA LEU A 590 12.27 -5.45 -1.23
C LEU A 590 13.33 -4.78 -2.12
N TYR A 591 13.25 -3.45 -2.19
CA TYR A 591 14.11 -2.57 -3.00
C TYR A 591 14.07 -2.92 -4.50
N GLY A 592 12.94 -3.45 -4.96
CA GLY A 592 12.70 -3.93 -6.32
C GLY A 592 12.95 -5.43 -6.53
N PHE A 593 13.54 -6.14 -5.56
CA PHE A 593 13.89 -7.55 -5.69
C PHE A 593 12.74 -8.52 -5.37
N ALA A 594 11.61 -8.05 -4.82
CA ALA A 594 10.45 -8.92 -4.57
C ALA A 594 9.93 -9.60 -5.84
N ARG A 595 10.14 -8.99 -7.03
CA ARG A 595 9.76 -9.55 -8.33
C ARG A 595 10.77 -10.56 -8.89
N ASP A 596 11.96 -10.67 -8.31
CA ASP A 596 12.98 -11.62 -8.76
C ASP A 596 12.77 -13.01 -8.11
N LEU A 597 12.07 -13.05 -6.96
CA LEU A 597 11.71 -14.27 -6.24
C LEU A 597 10.67 -15.11 -6.99
N PRO A 598 10.70 -16.46 -6.86
CA PRO A 598 9.65 -17.32 -7.40
C PRO A 598 8.30 -17.06 -6.72
N ARG A 599 7.21 -17.46 -7.36
CA ARG A 599 5.85 -17.21 -6.90
C ARG A 599 5.31 -18.40 -6.12
N SER A 600 5.25 -18.27 -4.80
CA SER A 600 4.68 -19.31 -3.93
C SER A 600 3.22 -19.65 -4.27
N PRO A 601 2.76 -20.90 -4.16
CA PRO A 601 1.33 -21.18 -4.17
C PRO A 601 0.61 -20.71 -2.90
N ARG A 602 1.35 -20.40 -1.83
CA ARG A 602 0.80 -19.75 -0.63
C ARG A 602 0.61 -18.26 -0.88
N ARG A 603 -0.53 -17.75 -0.44
CA ARG A 603 -0.94 -16.35 -0.61
C ARG A 603 -1.66 -15.87 0.62
N TYR A 604 -1.71 -14.55 0.77
CA TYR A 604 -2.66 -13.95 1.69
C TYR A 604 -4.08 -14.34 1.26
N ARG A 605 -4.92 -14.71 2.23
CA ARG A 605 -6.33 -14.99 2.02
C ARG A 605 -7.08 -14.59 3.29
N PRO A 606 -8.04 -13.67 3.23
CA PRO A 606 -8.89 -13.43 4.39
C PRO A 606 -9.85 -14.60 4.61
N GLU A 607 -10.38 -14.69 5.81
CA GLU A 607 -11.44 -15.65 6.09
C GLU A 607 -12.71 -15.28 5.31
N THR A 608 -13.34 -16.26 4.67
CA THR A 608 -14.58 -16.06 3.89
C THR A 608 -15.66 -17.03 4.35
N THR A 609 -16.92 -16.72 4.03
CA THR A 609 -18.05 -17.61 4.33
C THR A 609 -17.96 -18.97 3.64
N ASP A 610 -17.32 -19.01 2.47
CA ASP A 610 -17.18 -20.22 1.65
C ASP A 610 -16.05 -21.14 2.18
N TYR A 611 -15.09 -20.60 2.94
CA TYR A 611 -13.92 -21.32 3.46
C TYR A 611 -13.63 -20.94 4.93
N PRO A 612 -14.52 -21.29 5.88
CA PRO A 612 -14.35 -20.95 7.29
C PRO A 612 -13.10 -21.64 7.87
N GLY A 613 -12.30 -20.90 8.64
CA GLY A 613 -11.06 -21.40 9.23
C GLY A 613 -9.86 -21.58 8.29
N LEU A 614 -9.96 -21.13 7.03
CA LEU A 614 -8.88 -21.18 6.03
C LEU A 614 -8.30 -19.77 5.72
N GLY A 615 -8.56 -18.79 6.58
CA GLY A 615 -7.97 -17.46 6.49
C GLY A 615 -6.48 -17.43 6.88
N GLN A 616 -5.83 -16.30 6.63
CA GLN A 616 -4.47 -16.01 7.01
C GLN A 616 -4.31 -16.24 8.53
N PRO A 617 -3.49 -17.21 8.96
CA PRO A 617 -3.29 -17.45 10.38
C PRO A 617 -2.73 -16.23 11.08
N THR A 618 -3.21 -15.94 12.29
CA THR A 618 -2.61 -14.90 13.13
C THR A 618 -1.30 -15.39 13.73
N ALA A 619 -0.45 -14.47 14.19
CA ALA A 619 0.76 -14.79 14.95
C ALA A 619 0.44 -15.71 16.16
N LEU A 620 -0.68 -15.47 16.84
CA LEU A 620 -1.11 -16.26 17.99
C LEU A 620 -1.60 -17.66 17.58
N ASP A 621 -2.29 -17.81 16.44
CA ASP A 621 -2.71 -19.12 15.93
C ASP A 621 -1.51 -20.00 15.56
N VAL A 622 -0.51 -19.41 14.90
CA VAL A 622 0.74 -20.10 14.57
C VAL A 622 1.50 -20.47 15.83
N TRP A 623 1.61 -19.55 16.80
CA TRP A 623 2.20 -19.85 18.10
C TRP A 623 1.54 -21.06 18.76
N LYS A 624 0.21 -21.06 18.90
CA LYS A 624 -0.55 -22.17 19.51
C LYS A 624 -0.36 -23.48 18.75
N SER A 625 -0.36 -23.43 17.42
CA SER A 625 -0.11 -24.60 16.56
C SER A 625 1.27 -25.20 16.83
N ILE A 626 2.31 -24.35 16.93
CA ILE A 626 3.68 -24.77 17.20
C ILE A 626 3.76 -25.41 18.58
N VAL A 627 3.24 -24.74 19.63
CA VAL A 627 3.24 -25.27 21.01
C VAL A 627 2.57 -26.64 21.07
N LYS A 628 1.44 -26.81 20.39
CA LYS A 628 0.72 -28.09 20.31
C LYS A 628 1.52 -29.19 19.59
N SER A 629 2.39 -28.82 18.64
CA SER A 629 3.22 -29.75 17.87
C SER A 629 4.51 -30.19 18.58
N LEU A 630 4.86 -29.57 19.72
CA LEU A 630 6.09 -29.89 20.44
C LEU A 630 6.06 -31.26 21.10
N HIS A 631 7.20 -31.95 21.12
CA HIS A 631 7.37 -33.13 21.96
C HIS A 631 7.37 -32.76 23.45
N PRO A 632 6.85 -33.63 24.34
CA PRO A 632 6.86 -33.38 25.79
C PRO A 632 8.25 -32.99 26.31
N GLY A 633 8.32 -31.87 27.03
CA GLY A 633 9.57 -31.34 27.59
C GLY A 633 10.43 -30.52 26.62
N SER A 634 10.06 -30.43 25.33
CA SER A 634 10.69 -29.50 24.39
C SER A 634 10.31 -28.07 24.73
N LYS A 635 11.23 -27.14 24.47
CA LYS A 635 11.01 -25.71 24.65
C LYS A 635 11.40 -24.93 23.40
N ILE A 636 10.80 -23.76 23.23
CA ILE A 636 10.98 -22.87 22.09
C ILE A 636 12.00 -21.80 22.43
N THR A 637 12.90 -21.51 21.50
CA THR A 637 13.70 -20.29 21.50
C THR A 637 13.09 -19.28 20.52
N LEU A 638 12.90 -18.03 20.95
CA LEU A 638 12.43 -16.98 20.06
C LEU A 638 13.58 -16.07 19.64
N LEU A 639 13.58 -15.66 18.38
CA LEU A 639 14.37 -14.54 17.88
C LEU A 639 13.40 -13.46 17.43
N THR A 640 13.51 -12.26 17.99
CA THR A 640 12.67 -11.12 17.67
C THR A 640 13.53 -10.02 17.04
N ASN A 641 13.35 -9.77 15.76
CA ASN A 641 14.05 -8.74 15.00
C ASN A 641 13.22 -7.47 14.74
N GLY A 642 11.91 -7.52 14.98
CA GLY A 642 11.02 -6.38 14.86
C GLY A 642 10.52 -5.85 16.22
N PRO A 643 9.47 -5.00 16.22
CA PRO A 643 8.77 -4.60 17.42
C PRO A 643 8.26 -5.81 18.21
N LEU A 644 8.32 -5.72 19.54
CA LEU A 644 8.03 -6.83 20.47
C LEU A 644 6.54 -7.15 20.64
N THR A 645 5.69 -6.61 19.75
CA THR A 645 4.22 -6.65 19.81
C THR A 645 3.68 -8.07 19.88
N ASN A 646 4.13 -8.95 18.99
CA ASN A 646 3.67 -10.34 18.93
C ASN A 646 4.05 -11.09 20.21
N LEU A 647 5.30 -10.99 20.66
CA LEU A 647 5.75 -11.63 21.89
C LEU A 647 5.00 -11.11 23.12
N ALA A 648 4.77 -9.79 23.24
CA ALA A 648 3.98 -9.24 24.33
C ALA A 648 2.55 -9.81 24.34
N GLN A 649 1.90 -9.93 23.17
CA GLN A 649 0.57 -10.53 23.07
C GLN A 649 0.56 -12.01 23.48
N ILE A 650 1.57 -12.77 23.06
CA ILE A 650 1.73 -14.17 23.48
C ILE A 650 1.84 -14.26 25.01
N ILE A 651 2.70 -13.45 25.64
CA ILE A 651 2.87 -13.39 27.11
C ILE A 651 1.57 -13.00 27.83
N LEU A 652 0.81 -12.07 27.27
CA LEU A 652 -0.46 -11.63 27.87
C LEU A 652 -1.59 -12.67 27.71
N SER A 653 -1.53 -13.50 26.67
CA SER A 653 -2.56 -14.48 26.35
C SER A 653 -2.38 -15.83 27.06
N GLU A 654 -1.14 -16.28 27.29
CA GLU A 654 -0.85 -17.63 27.78
C GLU A 654 0.38 -17.66 28.69
N ASN A 655 0.50 -18.72 29.50
CA ASN A 655 1.69 -18.91 30.35
C ASN A 655 2.87 -19.41 29.50
N THR A 656 3.84 -18.52 29.26
CA THR A 656 5.03 -18.80 28.45
C THR A 656 6.18 -19.43 29.25
N ASP A 657 6.17 -19.36 30.59
CA ASP A 657 7.29 -19.78 31.46
C ASP A 657 7.69 -21.25 31.28
N SER A 658 6.72 -22.13 30.98
CA SER A 658 6.96 -23.56 30.80
C SER A 658 7.37 -23.95 29.37
N VAL A 659 7.15 -23.06 28.40
CA VAL A 659 7.27 -23.35 26.96
C VAL A 659 8.46 -22.65 26.34
N VAL A 660 8.75 -21.42 26.75
CA VAL A 660 9.86 -20.61 26.23
C VAL A 660 11.13 -20.92 27.01
N GLN A 661 12.22 -21.19 26.29
CA GLN A 661 13.55 -21.40 26.85
C GLN A 661 14.35 -20.11 26.90
N ASP A 662 14.55 -19.48 25.74
CA ASP A 662 15.36 -18.27 25.57
C ASP A 662 14.67 -17.32 24.57
N VAL A 663 14.85 -16.02 24.76
CA VAL A 663 14.42 -14.98 23.83
C VAL A 663 15.63 -14.14 23.44
N TYR A 664 15.90 -14.05 22.14
CA TYR A 664 16.92 -13.18 21.55
C TYR A 664 16.23 -11.96 20.98
N ILE A 665 16.57 -10.77 21.47
CA ILE A 665 15.98 -9.52 21.04
C ILE A 665 17.03 -8.70 20.29
N VAL A 666 16.81 -8.45 19.00
CA VAL A 666 17.60 -7.48 18.23
C VAL A 666 16.94 -6.12 18.33
N GLY A 667 17.61 -5.19 19.00
CA GLY A 667 17.11 -3.85 19.20
C GLY A 667 17.56 -3.27 20.53
N GLY A 668 17.07 -2.08 20.81
CA GLY A 668 17.38 -1.35 22.02
C GLY A 668 18.71 -0.60 21.97
N HIS A 669 18.72 0.57 22.61
CA HIS A 669 19.89 1.41 22.76
C HIS A 669 20.10 1.68 24.25
N ILE A 670 21.20 1.13 24.80
CA ILE A 670 21.65 1.40 26.16
C ILE A 670 22.63 2.58 26.05
N PRO A 671 22.34 3.75 26.65
CA PRO A 671 23.20 4.92 26.55
C PRO A 671 24.63 4.61 27.04
N HIS A 672 25.61 4.87 26.18
CA HIS A 672 27.03 4.77 26.51
C HIS A 672 27.77 5.94 25.89
N GLU A 673 28.48 6.72 26.72
CA GLU A 673 29.16 7.96 26.30
C GLU A 673 28.23 8.94 25.57
N ASN A 674 28.58 9.37 24.36
CA ASN A 674 27.82 10.31 23.52
C ASN A 674 27.09 9.61 22.37
N GLU A 675 26.92 8.29 22.41
CA GLU A 675 26.19 7.54 21.38
C GLU A 675 24.69 7.85 21.42
N LYS A 676 24.09 7.98 20.23
CA LYS A 676 22.66 8.20 20.04
C LYS A 676 21.96 6.94 19.51
N GLY A 677 20.67 6.85 19.80
CA GLY A 677 19.73 5.94 19.16
C GLY A 677 19.69 6.09 17.64
N ASN A 678 18.92 5.25 16.96
CA ASN A 678 18.82 5.27 15.49
C ASN A 678 17.52 5.89 14.95
N LEU A 679 16.63 6.44 15.80
CA LEU A 679 15.33 7.02 15.42
C LEU A 679 15.45 8.36 14.66
N PHE A 680 16.00 8.34 13.45
CA PHE A 680 16.38 9.53 12.68
C PHE A 680 15.19 10.38 12.19
N THR A 681 13.99 9.81 12.10
CA THR A 681 12.75 10.48 11.66
C THR A 681 12.05 11.25 12.78
N VAL A 682 12.46 11.05 14.03
CA VAL A 682 11.96 11.76 15.20
C VAL A 682 13.14 12.46 15.90
N PRO A 683 13.66 13.58 15.34
CA PRO A 683 14.90 14.20 15.82
C PRO A 683 14.87 14.66 17.28
N SER A 684 13.68 14.82 17.87
CA SER A 684 13.52 15.12 19.30
C SER A 684 13.90 13.94 20.20
N ASN A 685 14.00 12.73 19.67
CA ASN A 685 14.33 11.52 20.41
C ASN A 685 15.71 11.00 20.00
N GLU A 686 16.69 11.25 20.86
CA GLU A 686 18.08 10.84 20.63
C GLU A 686 18.43 9.51 21.32
N TYR A 687 17.47 8.91 22.03
CA TYR A 687 17.74 7.82 22.99
C TYR A 687 17.21 6.47 22.55
N ALA A 688 16.14 6.44 21.76
CA ALA A 688 15.46 5.21 21.41
C ALA A 688 16.05 4.53 20.17
N GLU A 689 15.87 3.22 20.14
CA GLU A 689 16.06 2.41 18.94
C GLU A 689 14.68 2.11 18.32
N PHE A 690 14.60 2.00 16.98
CA PHE A 690 13.34 1.83 16.24
C PHE A 690 12.43 0.72 16.81
N ASN A 691 12.90 -0.51 16.99
CA ASN A 691 12.04 -1.61 17.47
C ASN A 691 11.45 -1.32 18.86
N MET A 692 12.23 -0.70 19.75
CA MET A 692 11.74 -0.29 21.07
C MET A 692 10.77 0.89 21.01
N PHE A 693 10.96 1.81 20.05
CA PHE A 693 10.08 2.96 19.87
C PHE A 693 8.75 2.58 19.20
N LEU A 694 8.78 1.61 18.29
CA LEU A 694 7.61 1.19 17.50
C LEU A 694 6.55 0.51 18.37
N ASP A 695 6.94 -0.20 19.43
CA ASP A 695 6.02 -0.66 20.47
C ASP A 695 6.68 -0.65 21.87
N PRO A 696 6.66 0.51 22.54
CA PRO A 696 7.37 0.68 23.80
C PRO A 696 6.62 0.01 24.97
N LEU A 697 5.30 -0.16 24.87
CA LEU A 697 4.50 -0.90 25.85
C LEU A 697 4.74 -2.40 25.76
N ALA A 698 4.81 -2.96 24.55
CA ALA A 698 5.24 -4.35 24.35
C ALA A 698 6.67 -4.57 24.85
N SER A 699 7.59 -3.65 24.54
CA SER A 699 8.97 -3.73 24.98
C SER A 699 9.10 -3.78 26.50
N LYS A 700 8.33 -2.95 27.21
CA LYS A 700 8.21 -3.01 28.67
C LYS A 700 7.64 -4.34 29.15
N ALA A 701 6.53 -4.80 28.58
CA ALA A 701 5.90 -6.06 28.96
C ALA A 701 6.84 -7.27 28.81
N VAL A 702 7.63 -7.30 27.72
CA VAL A 702 8.62 -8.37 27.47
C VAL A 702 9.79 -8.26 28.45
N LEU A 703 10.37 -7.08 28.65
CA LEU A 703 11.50 -6.94 29.58
C LEU A 703 11.10 -7.23 31.03
N ASP A 704 9.90 -6.85 31.46
CA ASP A 704 9.38 -7.11 32.82
C ASP A 704 8.90 -8.58 33.02
N SER A 705 8.85 -9.39 31.95
CA SER A 705 8.44 -10.81 32.02
C SER A 705 9.42 -11.68 32.80
N LYS A 706 9.13 -12.98 33.01
CA LYS A 706 10.10 -13.93 33.61
C LYS A 706 11.00 -14.63 32.60
N LEU A 707 10.87 -14.32 31.31
CA LEU A 707 11.60 -14.97 30.24
C LEU A 707 13.12 -14.69 30.34
N ASN A 708 13.92 -15.67 29.93
CA ASN A 708 15.37 -15.52 29.82
C ASN A 708 15.71 -14.75 28.55
N ILE A 709 16.15 -13.51 28.70
CA ILE A 709 16.34 -12.57 27.59
C ILE A 709 17.82 -12.35 27.31
N THR A 710 18.20 -12.50 26.05
CA THR A 710 19.46 -12.02 25.47
C THR A 710 19.18 -10.82 24.57
N LEU A 711 19.67 -9.65 24.95
CA LEU A 711 19.58 -8.43 24.15
C LEU A 711 20.82 -8.29 23.26
N ILE A 712 20.58 -7.98 21.99
CA ILE A 712 21.60 -7.65 20.98
C ILE A 712 21.45 -6.15 20.69
N PRO A 713 22.14 -5.28 21.46
CA PRO A 713 21.86 -3.85 21.44
C PRO A 713 22.44 -3.18 20.20
N LEU A 714 21.87 -2.02 19.84
CA LEU A 714 22.23 -1.21 18.68
C LEU A 714 23.74 -0.94 18.57
N ARG A 715 24.44 -0.78 19.69
CA ARG A 715 25.90 -0.57 19.70
C ARG A 715 26.66 -1.71 19.02
N ILE A 716 26.29 -2.96 19.32
CA ILE A 716 26.96 -4.13 18.71
C ILE A 716 26.50 -4.32 17.27
N GLN A 717 25.22 -4.04 16.98
CA GLN A 717 24.73 -4.02 15.60
C GLN A 717 25.56 -3.08 14.73
N LYS A 718 25.80 -1.83 15.19
CA LYS A 718 26.65 -0.84 14.50
C LYS A 718 28.09 -1.31 14.30
N GLN A 719 28.66 -2.11 15.21
CA GLN A 719 30.02 -2.65 15.07
C GLN A 719 30.15 -3.63 13.90
N VAL A 720 29.06 -4.31 13.53
CA VAL A 720 29.04 -5.27 12.42
C VAL A 720 28.38 -4.73 11.15
N SER A 721 27.94 -3.47 11.10
CA SER A 721 27.29 -2.88 9.93
C SER A 721 28.25 -2.43 8.81
N SER A 722 29.07 -3.34 8.27
CA SER A 722 29.97 -3.07 7.12
C SER A 722 29.50 -3.77 5.85
N PHE A 723 28.84 -3.01 4.96
CA PHE A 723 28.48 -3.51 3.62
C PHE A 723 29.70 -4.03 2.85
N GLN A 724 30.81 -3.28 2.88
CA GLN A 724 32.00 -3.63 2.12
C GLN A 724 32.55 -5.00 2.55
N ASN A 725 32.66 -5.25 3.85
CA ASN A 725 33.22 -6.51 4.34
C ASN A 725 32.29 -7.69 4.03
N ILE A 726 30.98 -7.56 4.27
CA ILE A 726 30.01 -8.61 3.92
C ILE A 726 30.05 -8.91 2.42
N LEU A 727 30.07 -7.88 1.57
CA LEU A 727 30.07 -8.04 0.12
C LEU A 727 31.37 -8.69 -0.39
N VAL A 728 32.52 -8.38 0.22
CA VAL A 728 33.79 -9.05 -0.09
C VAL A 728 33.70 -10.53 0.25
N GLU A 729 33.25 -10.88 1.45
CA GLU A 729 33.12 -12.30 1.84
C GLU A 729 32.12 -13.07 0.95
N LEU A 730 30.98 -12.45 0.61
CA LEU A 730 30.01 -13.04 -0.34
C LEU A 730 30.57 -13.19 -1.76
N GLN A 731 31.53 -12.37 -2.17
CA GLN A 731 32.21 -12.53 -3.47
C GLN A 731 33.18 -13.72 -3.47
N LEU A 732 33.77 -14.03 -2.31
CA LEU A 732 34.75 -15.11 -2.14
C LEU A 732 34.10 -16.48 -1.97
N THR A 733 32.84 -16.53 -1.52
CA THR A 733 32.10 -17.77 -1.28
C THR A 733 31.47 -18.36 -2.56
N ASP A 734 31.06 -19.63 -2.48
CA ASP A 734 30.34 -20.32 -3.55
C ASP A 734 29.00 -19.61 -3.87
N LYS A 735 28.68 -19.47 -5.16
CA LYS A 735 27.47 -18.74 -5.59
C LYS A 735 26.25 -19.64 -5.63
N THR A 736 25.57 -19.78 -4.50
CA THR A 736 24.20 -20.30 -4.44
C THR A 736 23.19 -19.21 -4.87
N PRO A 737 21.96 -19.58 -5.28
CA PRO A 737 20.92 -18.62 -5.60
C PRO A 737 20.64 -17.60 -4.48
N GLU A 738 20.48 -18.08 -3.26
CA GLU A 738 20.20 -17.27 -2.08
C GLU A 738 21.38 -16.37 -1.69
N ALA A 739 22.63 -16.82 -1.87
CA ALA A 739 23.81 -15.98 -1.69
C ALA A 739 23.89 -14.88 -2.75
N ALA A 740 23.56 -15.19 -4.01
CA ALA A 740 23.49 -14.22 -5.08
C ALA A 740 22.38 -13.18 -4.85
N PHE A 741 21.21 -13.62 -4.39
CA PHE A 741 20.11 -12.74 -3.99
C PHE A 741 20.53 -11.80 -2.85
N ALA A 742 21.12 -12.35 -1.78
CA ALA A 742 21.64 -11.57 -0.66
C ALA A 742 22.70 -10.55 -1.12
N GLN A 743 23.62 -10.98 -1.98
CA GLN A 743 24.64 -10.10 -2.57
C GLN A 743 24.02 -8.96 -3.37
N HIS A 744 23.02 -9.22 -4.21
CA HIS A 744 22.36 -8.19 -5.01
C HIS A 744 21.59 -7.19 -4.13
N LEU A 745 20.85 -7.67 -3.13
CA LEU A 745 20.13 -6.82 -2.18
C LEU A 745 21.10 -5.94 -1.40
N LEU A 746 22.15 -6.51 -0.81
CA LEU A 746 23.17 -5.77 -0.06
C LEU A 746 23.92 -4.76 -0.93
N SER A 747 24.23 -5.12 -2.19
CA SER A 747 24.85 -4.19 -3.14
C SER A 747 23.95 -3.00 -3.43
N ARG A 748 22.64 -3.24 -3.64
CA ARG A 748 21.65 -2.19 -3.84
C ARG A 748 21.55 -1.25 -2.64
N LEU A 749 21.44 -1.80 -1.42
CA LEU A 749 21.38 -0.99 -0.20
C LEU A 749 22.65 -0.15 -0.02
N TRP A 750 23.82 -0.73 -0.32
CA TRP A 750 25.10 -0.02 -0.26
C TRP A 750 25.18 1.12 -1.28
N GLU A 751 24.84 0.85 -2.54
CA GLU A 751 24.80 1.85 -3.61
C GLU A 751 23.86 3.01 -3.27
N LEU A 752 22.67 2.71 -2.75
CA LEU A 752 21.70 3.73 -2.33
C LEU A 752 22.27 4.61 -1.21
N LYS A 753 22.88 4.00 -0.19
CA LYS A 753 23.55 4.72 0.91
C LYS A 753 24.66 5.65 0.41
N GLN A 754 25.45 5.22 -0.58
CA GLN A 754 26.52 6.06 -1.15
C GLN A 754 25.98 7.21 -2.00
N ASN A 755 24.92 6.96 -2.76
CA ASN A 755 24.49 7.86 -3.82
C ASN A 755 23.45 8.89 -3.38
N HIS A 756 22.74 8.69 -2.26
CA HIS A 756 21.62 9.56 -1.91
C HIS A 756 21.39 9.71 -0.39
N HIS A 757 21.29 10.96 0.08
CA HIS A 757 21.17 11.31 1.50
C HIS A 757 19.95 10.71 2.23
N ARG A 758 18.85 10.44 1.53
CA ARG A 758 17.66 9.74 2.08
C ARG A 758 17.88 8.26 2.42
N TYR A 759 19.04 7.69 2.07
CA TYR A 759 19.38 6.28 2.31
C TYR A 759 20.57 6.13 3.27
N LEU A 760 20.91 7.15 4.05
CA LEU A 760 22.06 7.08 4.95
C LEU A 760 21.91 6.00 6.03
N HIS A 761 20.67 5.64 6.38
CA HIS A 761 20.32 4.68 7.44
C HIS A 761 20.31 3.21 7.03
N MET A 762 20.65 2.86 5.77
CA MET A 762 20.61 1.47 5.27
C MET A 762 21.47 0.48 6.07
N ASP A 763 22.45 0.96 6.83
CA ASP A 763 23.27 0.16 7.74
C ASP A 763 22.50 -0.42 8.93
N THR A 764 21.33 0.14 9.25
CA THR A 764 20.44 -0.39 10.30
C THR A 764 20.03 -1.83 9.99
N PHE A 765 19.72 -2.14 8.73
CA PHE A 765 19.27 -3.46 8.30
C PHE A 765 20.36 -4.55 8.38
N LEU A 766 21.65 -4.18 8.39
CA LEU A 766 22.73 -5.16 8.59
C LEU A 766 22.75 -5.72 10.01
N GLY A 767 22.33 -4.89 10.98
CA GLY A 767 22.27 -5.26 12.39
C GLY A 767 21.32 -6.41 12.68
N GLU A 768 20.25 -6.55 11.90
CA GLU A 768 19.20 -7.56 12.08
C GLU A 768 19.68 -8.99 11.81
N ILE A 769 20.68 -9.15 10.94
CA ILE A 769 21.30 -10.45 10.64
C ILE A 769 22.01 -11.01 11.87
N LEU A 770 22.55 -10.12 12.72
CA LEU A 770 23.32 -10.51 13.90
C LEU A 770 22.53 -11.40 14.85
N GLY A 771 21.22 -11.15 15.00
CA GLY A 771 20.31 -11.97 15.79
C GLY A 771 20.39 -13.45 15.47
N ALA A 772 20.25 -13.78 14.18
CA ALA A 772 20.27 -15.15 13.68
C ALA A 772 21.67 -15.78 13.84
N VAL A 773 22.74 -15.02 13.60
CA VAL A 773 24.12 -15.52 13.74
C VAL A 773 24.46 -15.85 15.20
N ILE A 774 24.09 -14.99 16.14
CA ILE A 774 24.30 -15.20 17.57
C ILE A 774 23.47 -16.38 18.07
N LEU A 775 22.20 -16.47 17.67
CA LEU A 775 21.28 -17.54 18.07
C LEU A 775 21.77 -18.92 17.63
N ALA A 776 22.28 -19.03 16.41
CA ALA A 776 22.81 -20.28 15.86
C ALA A 776 23.89 -20.85 16.78
N GLY A 777 24.72 -19.97 17.35
CA GLY A 777 25.82 -20.34 18.23
C GLY A 777 26.86 -21.23 17.55
N GLY A 778 28.01 -21.42 18.18
CA GLY A 778 28.90 -22.52 17.81
C GLY A 778 30.03 -22.23 16.82
N HIS A 779 30.24 -20.98 16.38
CA HIS A 779 31.47 -20.61 15.68
C HIS A 779 32.50 -20.06 16.70
N PRO A 780 33.57 -20.81 17.05
CA PRO A 780 34.49 -20.44 18.13
C PRO A 780 35.17 -19.08 17.91
N LEU A 781 35.31 -18.66 16.64
CA LEU A 781 36.01 -17.43 16.28
C LEU A 781 35.17 -16.16 16.44
N LEU A 782 33.86 -16.27 16.70
CA LEU A 782 33.03 -15.08 16.99
C LEU A 782 33.43 -14.40 18.30
N ASN A 783 34.07 -15.11 19.23
CA ASN A 783 34.60 -14.60 20.50
C ASN A 783 33.62 -13.67 21.25
N GLN A 784 32.37 -14.12 21.40
CA GLN A 784 31.30 -13.31 21.97
C GLN A 784 31.46 -13.15 23.48
N THR A 785 31.27 -11.94 23.99
CA THR A 785 31.18 -11.69 25.44
C THR A 785 29.80 -11.17 25.81
N PHE A 786 29.36 -11.52 27.02
CA PHE A 786 28.07 -11.11 27.55
C PHE A 786 28.19 -10.57 28.96
N GLU A 787 27.37 -9.57 29.27
CA GLU A 787 27.20 -9.03 30.62
C GLU A 787 25.73 -9.15 31.03
N PHE A 788 25.47 -9.04 32.33
CA PHE A 788 24.12 -9.02 32.87
C PHE A 788 23.82 -7.64 33.39
N MET A 789 22.72 -7.04 32.95
CA MET A 789 22.32 -5.68 33.36
C MET A 789 20.83 -5.63 33.75
N PRO A 790 20.47 -4.88 34.80
CA PRO A 790 19.07 -4.67 35.16
C PRO A 790 18.49 -3.56 34.28
N LEU A 791 17.61 -3.90 33.33
CA LEU A 791 17.09 -2.97 32.33
C LEU A 791 15.62 -2.59 32.56
N LYS A 792 15.27 -1.39 32.10
CA LYS A 792 13.89 -0.86 32.06
C LYS A 792 13.65 -0.07 30.78
N VAL A 793 12.42 -0.14 30.25
CA VAL A 793 11.98 0.67 29.10
C VAL A 793 11.15 1.87 29.56
N VAL A 794 11.40 3.03 28.97
CA VAL A 794 10.51 4.20 29.07
C VAL A 794 9.34 3.99 28.11
N ALA A 795 8.20 3.54 28.63
CA ALA A 795 7.05 3.14 27.80
C ALA A 795 5.94 4.19 27.64
N GLU A 796 5.96 5.23 28.47
CA GLU A 796 4.92 6.26 28.56
C GLU A 796 5.58 7.64 28.70
N GLY A 797 4.85 8.69 28.32
CA GLY A 797 5.30 10.08 28.42
C GLY A 797 5.57 10.75 27.08
N ASP A 798 6.64 11.54 27.04
CA ASP A 798 7.01 12.39 25.91
C ASP A 798 7.70 11.58 24.79
N VAL A 799 7.37 11.88 23.53
CA VAL A 799 7.94 11.20 22.34
C VAL A 799 9.47 11.34 22.25
N SER A 800 10.06 12.35 22.88
CA SER A 800 11.51 12.59 22.96
C SER A 800 12.30 11.55 23.75
N ILE A 801 11.64 10.75 24.61
CA ILE A 801 12.32 9.77 25.48
C ILE A 801 11.69 8.38 25.46
N ILE A 802 10.48 8.23 24.91
CA ILE A 802 9.82 6.93 24.78
C ILE A 802 10.68 5.96 23.97
N GLY A 803 10.68 4.68 24.35
CA GLY A 803 11.47 3.62 23.74
C GLY A 803 12.92 3.55 24.24
N GLN A 804 13.34 4.47 25.13
CA GLN A 804 14.66 4.44 25.73
C GLN A 804 14.83 3.25 26.69
N LEU A 805 15.98 2.58 26.61
CA LEU A 805 16.42 1.63 27.64
C LEU A 805 17.27 2.33 28.70
N LEU A 806 16.95 2.06 29.97
CA LEU A 806 17.64 2.57 31.13
C LEU A 806 18.15 1.41 31.98
N VAL A 807 19.32 1.59 32.59
CA VAL A 807 19.79 0.71 33.66
C VAL A 807 19.10 1.15 34.96
N ASP A 808 18.38 0.23 35.60
CA ASP A 808 17.65 0.48 36.85
C ASP A 808 18.12 -0.51 37.91
N GLU A 809 19.03 -0.09 38.79
CA GLU A 809 19.59 -0.95 39.85
C GLU A 809 18.54 -1.49 40.85
N ASN A 810 17.30 -0.96 40.83
CA ASN A 810 16.21 -1.50 41.64
C ASN A 810 15.49 -2.68 40.98
N GLN A 811 15.73 -2.94 39.68
CA GLN A 811 15.21 -4.10 38.98
C GLN A 811 15.93 -5.36 39.45
N THR A 812 15.17 -6.39 39.82
CA THR A 812 15.73 -7.67 40.27
C THR A 812 16.03 -8.60 39.10
N LYS A 813 15.43 -8.36 37.93
CA LYS A 813 15.66 -9.16 36.73
C LYS A 813 16.90 -8.66 35.99
N MET A 814 17.83 -9.57 35.75
CA MET A 814 19.02 -9.32 34.94
C MET A 814 18.78 -9.78 33.51
N VAL A 815 19.04 -8.90 32.54
CA VAL A 815 19.01 -9.20 31.10
C VAL A 815 20.43 -9.48 30.64
N LYS A 816 20.62 -10.54 29.84
CA LYS A 816 21.92 -10.86 29.26
C LYS A 816 22.15 -9.97 28.03
N ILE A 817 23.23 -9.21 28.02
CA ILE A 817 23.55 -8.23 26.97
C ILE A 817 24.75 -8.74 26.18
N LEU A 818 24.67 -8.73 24.85
CA LEU A 818 25.86 -8.93 24.01
C LEU A 818 26.74 -7.68 24.07
N CYS A 819 28.02 -7.86 24.44
CA CYS A 819 28.95 -6.76 24.70
C CYS A 819 30.08 -6.66 23.67
N SER A 820 30.49 -7.77 23.06
CA SER A 820 31.47 -7.77 21.98
C SER A 820 31.31 -8.98 21.08
N ILE A 821 31.77 -8.84 19.84
CA ILE A 821 31.85 -9.88 18.82
C ILE A 821 33.07 -9.59 17.93
N ASN A 822 33.67 -10.62 17.35
CA ASN A 822 34.63 -10.49 16.27
C ASN A 822 33.91 -10.20 14.93
N PRO A 823 34.03 -8.99 14.35
CA PRO A 823 33.31 -8.65 13.12
C PRO A 823 33.78 -9.46 11.92
N GLU A 824 35.08 -9.75 11.79
CA GLU A 824 35.62 -10.52 10.65
C GLU A 824 35.03 -11.93 10.61
N ALA A 825 35.04 -12.62 11.75
CA ALA A 825 34.44 -13.94 11.87
C ALA A 825 32.92 -13.93 11.62
N TYR A 826 32.23 -12.83 11.96
CA TYR A 826 30.81 -12.66 11.67
C TYR A 826 30.54 -12.56 10.16
N TYR A 827 31.32 -11.76 9.43
CA TYR A 827 31.18 -11.61 7.98
C TYR A 827 31.47 -12.92 7.24
N GLU A 828 32.57 -13.58 7.59
CA GLU A 828 32.97 -14.86 7.04
C GLU A 828 31.90 -15.92 7.29
N GLN A 829 31.38 -16.02 8.52
CA GLN A 829 30.35 -16.99 8.87
C GLN A 829 29.06 -16.77 8.08
N PHE A 830 28.58 -15.54 7.97
CA PHE A 830 27.38 -15.23 7.21
C PHE A 830 27.53 -15.64 5.74
N ALA A 831 28.64 -15.25 5.09
CA ALA A 831 28.89 -15.59 3.70
C ALA A 831 29.09 -17.10 3.48
N ASN A 832 29.81 -17.79 4.37
CA ASN A 832 30.05 -19.22 4.26
C ASN A 832 28.76 -20.04 4.38
N ILE A 833 27.86 -19.68 5.30
CA ILE A 833 26.57 -20.36 5.46
C ILE A 833 25.68 -20.17 4.24
N LEU A 834 25.58 -18.95 3.70
CA LEU A 834 24.80 -18.72 2.49
C LEU A 834 25.40 -19.42 1.26
N GLY A 835 26.73 -19.43 1.13
CA GLY A 835 27.43 -20.06 0.00
C GLY A 835 27.46 -21.60 0.04
N ALA A 836 27.15 -22.22 1.17
CA ALA A 836 27.14 -23.68 1.29
C ALA A 836 26.12 -24.30 0.32
N LYS A 837 26.46 -25.36 -0.41
CA LYS A 837 25.50 -26.02 -1.33
C LYS A 837 24.39 -26.82 -0.64
N GLN A 838 24.60 -27.17 0.63
CA GLN A 838 23.60 -27.86 1.43
C GLN A 838 22.41 -26.92 1.69
N LEU A 839 21.18 -27.43 1.61
CA LEU A 839 19.95 -26.64 1.80
C LEU A 839 19.87 -25.39 0.90
N SER A 840 20.43 -25.46 -0.31
CA SER A 840 20.33 -24.35 -1.28
C SER A 840 18.92 -24.27 -1.89
N ALA A 841 18.58 -23.11 -2.47
CA ALA A 841 17.28 -22.89 -3.08
C ALA A 841 16.91 -24.00 -4.09
N VAL A 842 15.64 -24.42 -4.05
CA VAL A 842 15.09 -25.45 -4.93
C VAL A 842 14.61 -24.83 -6.25
N ILE A 843 14.14 -23.58 -6.21
CA ILE A 843 13.84 -22.75 -7.38
C ILE A 843 14.45 -21.38 -7.13
N ALA A 844 15.40 -20.95 -7.96
CA ALA A 844 16.22 -19.77 -7.71
C ALA A 844 15.50 -18.44 -7.97
N SER A 845 14.55 -18.41 -8.91
CA SER A 845 13.94 -17.16 -9.37
C SER A 845 12.62 -17.40 -10.10
N PHE A 846 11.85 -16.32 -10.27
CA PHE A 846 10.66 -16.34 -11.13
C PHE A 846 10.96 -16.70 -12.59
N VAL A 847 12.13 -16.31 -13.10
CA VAL A 847 12.54 -16.61 -14.48
C VAL A 847 12.77 -18.10 -14.67
N GLU A 848 13.45 -18.74 -13.72
CA GLU A 848 13.64 -20.19 -13.71
C GLU A 848 12.29 -20.91 -13.60
N GLU A 849 11.45 -20.50 -12.65
CA GLU A 849 10.12 -21.05 -12.42
C GLU A 849 9.26 -21.00 -13.71
N LYS A 850 9.19 -19.84 -14.36
CA LYS A 850 8.51 -19.68 -15.65
C LYS A 850 9.09 -20.59 -16.73
N GLY A 851 10.41 -20.78 -16.74
CA GLY A 851 11.09 -21.72 -17.64
C GLY A 851 10.62 -23.16 -17.43
N THR A 852 10.49 -23.61 -16.17
CA THR A 852 9.97 -24.95 -15.84
C THR A 852 8.53 -25.13 -16.29
N TRP A 853 7.68 -24.11 -16.17
CA TRP A 853 6.31 -24.14 -16.66
C TRP A 853 6.23 -24.24 -18.18
N ALA A 854 7.20 -23.70 -18.90
CA ALA A 854 7.26 -23.80 -20.36
C ALA A 854 7.71 -25.19 -20.85
N THR A 855 8.36 -25.99 -19.99
CA THR A 855 8.87 -27.33 -20.31
C THR A 855 8.01 -28.42 -19.66
N GLN A 856 7.19 -29.13 -20.45
CA GLN A 856 6.43 -30.29 -19.94
C GLN A 856 7.36 -31.37 -19.33
N PRO A 857 7.02 -31.98 -18.18
CA PRO A 857 7.54 -33.29 -17.83
C PRO A 857 6.71 -34.36 -18.54
N ASN A 858 7.30 -35.00 -19.54
CA ASN A 858 6.94 -36.38 -19.86
C ASN A 858 7.31 -37.24 -18.64
N ARG A 859 6.37 -37.50 -17.72
CA ARG A 859 6.19 -38.76 -16.94
C ARG A 859 5.40 -38.57 -15.63
N THR A 860 4.33 -39.36 -15.51
CA THR A 860 3.83 -40.05 -14.31
C THR A 860 4.36 -39.56 -12.96
N CYS A 861 3.63 -38.64 -12.33
CA CYS A 861 3.59 -38.52 -10.86
C CYS A 861 2.13 -38.63 -10.44
N THR A 862 1.86 -39.49 -9.46
CA THR A 862 0.55 -39.73 -8.86
C THR A 862 -0.04 -38.43 -8.34
N ILE A 863 -1.22 -38.10 -8.85
CA ILE A 863 -2.07 -37.03 -8.33
C ILE A 863 -2.67 -37.54 -7.02
N ASP A 864 -2.13 -37.11 -5.89
CA ASP A 864 -2.91 -37.11 -4.65
C ASP A 864 -3.85 -35.90 -4.73
N HIS A 865 -5.12 -36.18 -5.04
CA HIS A 865 -6.20 -35.25 -4.80
C HIS A 865 -6.33 -35.04 -3.29
N LEU A 866 -5.86 -33.90 -2.79
CA LEU A 866 -6.38 -33.36 -1.54
C LEU A 866 -7.22 -32.14 -1.89
N ALA A 867 -8.53 -32.38 -1.95
CA ALA A 867 -9.49 -31.39 -1.54
C ALA A 867 -9.20 -31.05 -0.08
N ASN A 868 -8.91 -29.77 0.19
CA ASN A 868 -9.30 -28.99 1.38
C ASN A 868 -8.68 -27.60 1.28
#